data_AF-A0A538K3F3-F1
#
_entry.id   AF-A0A538K3F3-F1
#
_cell.length_a   1.000
_cell.length_b   1.000
_cell.length_c   1.000
_cell.angle_alpha   90.00
_cell.angle_beta   90.00
_cell.angle_gamma   90.00
#
_symmetry.space_group_name_H-M   'P 1'
#
loop_
_entity.id
_entity.type
_entity.pdbx_description
1 polymer ?
#
loop_
_entity_poly.entity_id
_entity_poly.type
_entity_poly.pdbx_seq_one_letter_code
_entity_poly.pdbx_strand_id
1 'polypeptide(L)'
;MRAKISASATPRRRTSCVRLWWWWSPIAPFRDWPTFGERNLSSGNQRNEGTFGHDYTEERMATAEVTGTLRSSAESVALASQLRRLARIATFIAVLTSPAAYFWFHKQVGLGVGESIAATAGVVIAFRGFVDLVIRRLIPWPSLFGTEETRLREEDVVNRRRAWTWRFYFRVGIWLTSVITIVWLFRLAKNKPDATWPGAATSILNGIGHVLSTPSLWIQVIFVFFLFMANFLIFMGPMMLMGISQIRGYEPGDAEWGVKLDDVRGQAEAKEEVRRIVTLWQSGEAFERAGGKRERGLLFLGAPGTGKTMLAKAIATGFNSPFVSIPGSGFAQTFIGIDALIVRWLARKAKKLARKWGGQCIVFIDEIDAVGLRRQALQGSSMALPLDTVEPSFYGPFGAINSSGDLIHESAAWREHMFNMRAPERRSPYPPWVNKAVDIVNQGIFPGMMGGGQGQLALNQLLVTMDGIDNPPFMRRFLTNRVNSFLDAIYIAPRRIGRVSLRLPKPRPLGAQIYFIGATNVPFERLDPALTRPGRMGRHVWFRTPTKEDRKDIFDLYLGRVAHAADLDTPVRRDEIARITNGYSPAMIEQICSMALTNAHHEDQTSFTWQHLVDAMTVVESGTAIGVKYTPGETRAVAIHEAGHAAAAHAYRPEIESSRLSIRMRGGSLGHHQFFDREERFSSWQSEEAGDLIHTVGSMAAEHVFYGENSVGVSGDLGQATARAATMVGVWGMAPPPLELNGHADDEVREKVDKRLRYIGMRLMNRTRGSADFHADPVASVLRDPFKSEMAAQFLGRAFVTAYAFCLANKDKIDQIASTVEEKMEIFGDELNRLLDAQHLEKPEIDWTKEETWPRM
;
A
#
# COMPACT_ATOMS: atom_id res chain seq x y z
N MET A 1 -45.52 -50.94 25.54
CA MET A 1 -46.82 -51.13 26.22
C MET A 1 -47.44 -49.73 26.43
N ARG A 2 -48.63 -49.47 25.84
CA ARG A 2 -49.49 -48.26 25.98
C ARG A 2 -48.91 -46.90 25.49
N ALA A 3 -49.63 -46.00 24.82
CA ALA A 3 -50.96 -45.98 24.22
C ALA A 3 -51.04 -44.83 23.18
N LYS A 4 -51.82 -45.03 22.11
CA LYS A 4 -52.34 -44.02 21.18
C LYS A 4 -53.36 -43.13 21.89
N ILE A 5 -53.40 -41.81 21.61
CA ILE A 5 -54.64 -41.02 21.48
C ILE A 5 -54.46 -39.94 20.40
N SER A 6 -55.48 -39.83 19.54
CA SER A 6 -55.66 -38.87 18.44
C SER A 6 -56.46 -37.63 18.90
N ALA A 7 -56.27 -36.47 18.25
CA ALA A 7 -57.30 -35.40 18.14
C ALA A 7 -56.83 -34.35 17.10
N SER A 8 -57.38 -34.35 15.89
CA SER A 8 -58.54 -33.56 15.41
C SER A 8 -58.20 -32.10 15.05
N ALA A 9 -58.25 -31.83 13.74
CA ALA A 9 -58.16 -30.52 13.12
C ALA A 9 -59.41 -29.66 13.38
N THR A 10 -59.22 -28.35 13.55
CA THR A 10 -60.24 -27.32 13.32
C THR A 10 -59.59 -26.04 12.77
N PRO A 11 -60.17 -25.39 11.74
CA PRO A 11 -59.58 -24.21 11.11
C PRO A 11 -60.07 -22.94 11.79
N ARG A 12 -59.16 -22.08 12.27
CA ARG A 12 -59.54 -20.73 12.74
C ARG A 12 -59.47 -19.71 11.62
N ARG A 13 -60.66 -19.17 11.33
CA ARG A 13 -60.97 -18.01 10.47
C ARG A 13 -60.00 -16.84 10.73
N ARG A 14 -59.45 -16.28 9.65
CA ARG A 14 -58.83 -14.94 9.67
C ARG A 14 -59.95 -13.90 9.72
N THR A 15 -60.16 -13.29 10.88
CA THR A 15 -60.88 -12.02 10.98
C THR A 15 -59.96 -10.89 10.53
N SER A 16 -60.38 -10.23 9.46
CA SER A 16 -59.86 -8.96 8.97
C SER A 16 -60.08 -7.87 10.02
N CYS A 17 -59.01 -7.45 10.69
CA CYS A 17 -59.01 -6.26 11.52
C CYS A 17 -58.21 -5.16 10.80
N VAL A 18 -58.92 -4.16 10.30
CA VAL A 18 -58.39 -2.97 9.65
C VAL A 18 -57.61 -2.15 10.69
N ARG A 19 -56.26 -2.18 10.64
CA ARG A 19 -55.41 -1.31 11.46
C ARG A 19 -55.12 -0.01 10.72
N LEU A 20 -55.88 1.02 11.08
CA LEU A 20 -55.85 2.39 10.58
C LEU A 20 -54.71 3.22 11.23
N TRP A 21 -53.49 2.69 11.39
CA TRP A 21 -52.35 3.41 11.98
C TRP A 21 -51.04 3.00 11.26
N TRP A 22 -50.79 3.53 10.06
CA TRP A 22 -49.60 3.19 9.24
C TRP A 22 -48.87 4.40 8.62
N TRP A 23 -49.15 5.62 9.10
CA TRP A 23 -48.49 6.85 8.61
C TRP A 23 -47.22 7.24 9.38
N TRP A 24 -46.93 6.61 10.53
CA TRP A 24 -45.89 7.03 11.48
C TRP A 24 -44.85 5.95 11.77
N SER A 25 -44.28 5.32 10.74
CA SER A 25 -43.13 4.40 10.92
C SER A 25 -41.83 5.08 10.45
N PRO A 26 -40.86 5.34 11.34
CA PRO A 26 -39.53 5.76 10.92
C PRO A 26 -38.82 4.56 10.27
N ILE A 27 -38.21 4.85 9.12
CA ILE A 27 -37.20 4.06 8.39
C ILE A 27 -36.91 2.69 9.03
N ALA A 28 -37.49 1.62 8.47
CA ALA A 28 -36.85 0.31 8.57
C ALA A 28 -35.46 0.46 7.94
N PRO A 29 -34.37 0.16 8.67
CA PRO A 29 -33.04 0.19 8.09
C PRO A 29 -32.97 -0.84 6.97
N PHE A 30 -32.17 -0.52 5.94
CA PHE A 30 -31.66 -1.51 5.00
C PHE A 30 -31.03 -2.65 5.81
N ARG A 31 -31.78 -3.74 5.97
CA ARG A 31 -31.28 -5.03 6.44
C ARG A 31 -31.84 -6.02 5.44
N ASP A 32 -30.91 -6.68 4.76
CA ASP A 32 -31.03 -7.78 3.79
C ASP A 32 -30.26 -7.49 2.50
N TRP A 33 -28.96 -7.22 2.67
CA TRP A 33 -27.97 -7.83 1.79
C TRP A 33 -27.45 -9.05 2.56
N PRO A 34 -27.36 -10.26 1.98
CA PRO A 34 -26.72 -11.36 2.67
C PRO A 34 -25.26 -10.98 2.93
N THR A 35 -24.94 -10.79 4.21
CA THR A 35 -23.58 -10.82 4.71
C THR A 35 -22.99 -12.17 4.33
N PHE A 36 -21.97 -12.17 3.46
CA PHE A 36 -21.08 -13.30 3.28
C PHE A 36 -20.35 -13.51 4.61
N GLY A 37 -20.94 -14.35 5.47
CA GLY A 37 -20.27 -14.90 6.63
C GLY A 37 -19.37 -16.03 6.17
N GLU A 38 -18.08 -15.87 6.43
CA GLU A 38 -17.05 -16.89 6.35
C GLU A 38 -17.55 -18.18 7.00
N ARG A 39 -17.73 -19.22 6.18
CA ARG A 39 -17.86 -20.58 6.67
C ARG A 39 -16.48 -21.21 6.63
N ASN A 40 -16.01 -21.55 7.83
CA ASN A 40 -14.91 -22.46 8.10
C ASN A 40 -14.87 -23.61 7.09
N LEU A 41 -13.78 -23.67 6.33
CA LEU A 41 -13.34 -24.88 5.65
C LEU A 41 -12.48 -25.65 6.64
N SER A 42 -13.07 -26.63 7.33
CA SER A 42 -12.32 -27.76 7.87
C SER A 42 -12.60 -28.99 7.00
N SER A 43 -11.52 -29.70 6.74
CA SER A 43 -11.34 -30.82 5.83
C SER A 43 -12.26 -32.02 6.10
N GLY A 44 -12.58 -32.73 5.01
CA GLY A 44 -13.31 -34.00 5.02
C GLY A 44 -13.15 -34.73 3.69
N ASN A 45 -12.02 -35.41 3.57
CA ASN A 45 -11.59 -36.32 2.51
C ASN A 45 -12.66 -37.40 2.19
N GLN A 46 -12.96 -37.66 0.91
CA GLN A 46 -13.21 -39.02 0.42
C GLN A 46 -13.13 -39.11 -1.11
N ARG A 47 -12.36 -40.11 -1.55
CA ARG A 47 -12.10 -40.52 -2.93
C ARG A 47 -13.25 -41.37 -3.51
N ASN A 48 -13.15 -41.58 -4.82
CA ASN A 48 -13.54 -42.75 -5.62
C ASN A 48 -14.83 -42.72 -6.48
N GLU A 49 -14.56 -42.83 -7.80
CA GLU A 49 -15.08 -43.82 -8.77
C GLU A 49 -16.56 -43.83 -9.18
N GLY A 50 -16.77 -44.04 -10.49
CA GLY A 50 -17.87 -44.89 -10.98
C GLY A 50 -18.91 -44.23 -11.87
N THR A 51 -18.81 -44.53 -13.17
CA THR A 51 -19.88 -44.52 -14.18
C THR A 51 -21.18 -45.20 -13.70
N PHE A 52 -22.35 -44.70 -14.08
CA PHE A 52 -23.48 -45.41 -14.75
C PHE A 52 -24.72 -44.51 -14.79
N GLY A 53 -25.41 -44.49 -15.93
CA GLY A 53 -26.67 -43.77 -16.10
C GLY A 53 -27.87 -44.52 -15.53
N HIS A 54 -28.94 -43.78 -15.22
CA HIS A 54 -30.32 -44.24 -15.37
C HIS A 54 -31.28 -43.03 -15.31
N ASP A 55 -32.17 -42.99 -16.30
CA ASP A 55 -33.39 -42.18 -16.35
C ASP A 55 -34.22 -42.36 -15.07
N TYR A 56 -34.60 -41.24 -14.46
CA TYR A 56 -35.80 -41.15 -13.64
C TYR A 56 -36.62 -39.93 -14.07
N THR A 57 -37.79 -40.29 -14.60
CA THR A 57 -39.02 -39.57 -14.88
C THR A 57 -39.35 -38.35 -14.01
N GLU A 58 -39.98 -37.38 -14.66
CA GLU A 58 -40.75 -36.24 -14.11
C GLU A 58 -41.53 -36.57 -12.83
N GLU A 59 -41.23 -35.88 -11.72
CA GLU A 59 -42.14 -34.94 -11.06
C GLU A 59 -41.54 -34.44 -9.73
N ARG A 60 -41.62 -33.13 -9.53
CA ARG A 60 -41.53 -32.41 -8.24
C ARG A 60 -40.18 -32.41 -7.54
N MET A 61 -39.33 -31.45 -7.92
CA MET A 61 -38.81 -30.48 -6.95
C MET A 61 -38.68 -29.11 -7.63
N ALA A 62 -39.38 -28.14 -7.07
CA ALA A 62 -39.33 -26.74 -7.48
C ALA A 62 -37.90 -26.22 -7.34
N THR A 63 -37.17 -26.18 -8.46
CA THR A 63 -35.99 -25.33 -8.62
C THR A 63 -36.46 -23.89 -8.51
N ALA A 64 -36.18 -23.26 -7.37
CA ALA A 64 -36.24 -21.81 -7.26
C ALA A 64 -35.28 -21.22 -8.29
N GLU A 65 -35.84 -20.64 -9.35
CA GLU A 65 -35.13 -19.78 -10.29
C GLU A 65 -34.46 -18.63 -9.52
N VAL A 66 -33.15 -18.74 -9.26
CA VAL A 66 -32.34 -17.61 -8.78
C VAL A 66 -31.71 -16.84 -9.96
N THR A 67 -32.14 -17.12 -11.20
CA THR A 67 -31.64 -16.47 -12.43
C THR A 67 -32.72 -15.85 -13.31
N GLY A 68 -33.92 -15.59 -12.79
CA GLY A 68 -34.97 -14.85 -13.49
C GLY A 68 -35.28 -13.51 -12.81
N THR A 69 -34.72 -12.37 -13.29
CA THR A 69 -35.32 -11.01 -13.15
C THR A 69 -34.48 -9.87 -13.76
N LEU A 70 -33.51 -10.12 -14.65
CA LEU A 70 -32.74 -9.03 -15.30
C LEU A 70 -33.15 -8.70 -16.74
N ARG A 71 -34.09 -9.43 -17.35
CA ARG A 71 -34.67 -9.11 -18.66
C ARG A 71 -36.12 -8.64 -18.50
N SER A 72 -36.49 -7.60 -19.24
CA SER A 72 -37.88 -7.18 -19.38
C SER A 72 -38.71 -8.28 -20.04
N SER A 73 -39.76 -8.76 -19.37
CA SER A 73 -40.75 -9.67 -19.96
C SER A 73 -41.77 -8.89 -20.81
N ALA A 74 -42.45 -9.57 -21.73
CA ALA A 74 -43.56 -8.97 -22.49
C ALA A 74 -44.64 -8.40 -21.55
N GLU A 75 -44.86 -9.05 -20.40
CA GLU A 75 -45.74 -8.58 -19.33
C GLU A 75 -45.25 -7.28 -18.68
N SER A 76 -43.93 -7.11 -18.48
CA SER A 76 -43.38 -5.89 -17.89
C SER A 76 -43.53 -4.68 -18.83
N VAL A 77 -43.42 -4.91 -20.14
CA VAL A 77 -43.69 -3.90 -21.18
C VAL A 77 -45.18 -3.56 -21.26
N ALA A 78 -46.06 -4.58 -21.18
CA ALA A 78 -47.50 -4.39 -21.16
C ALA A 78 -47.95 -3.61 -19.92
N LEU A 79 -47.46 -3.95 -18.72
CA LEU A 79 -47.72 -3.23 -17.49
C LEU A 79 -47.23 -1.77 -17.56
N ALA A 80 -46.04 -1.54 -18.13
CA ALA A 80 -45.54 -0.18 -18.36
C ALA A 80 -46.44 0.63 -19.31
N SER A 81 -47.04 -0.01 -20.31
CA SER A 81 -48.02 0.62 -21.21
C SER A 81 -49.32 1.02 -20.50
N GLN A 82 -49.82 0.17 -19.60
CA GLN A 82 -51.02 0.44 -18.82
C GLN A 82 -50.80 1.57 -17.80
N LEU A 83 -49.66 1.55 -17.10
CA LEU A 83 -49.26 2.63 -16.19
C LEU A 83 -49.15 3.98 -16.92
N ARG A 84 -48.71 4.00 -18.19
CA ARG A 84 -48.72 5.22 -19.02
C ARG A 84 -50.13 5.74 -19.28
N ARG A 85 -51.10 4.86 -19.58
CA ARG A 85 -52.50 5.27 -19.77
C ARG A 85 -53.06 5.88 -18.50
N LEU A 86 -52.84 5.24 -17.34
CA LEU A 86 -53.26 5.76 -16.04
C LEU A 86 -52.64 7.13 -15.73
N ALA A 87 -51.34 7.31 -15.97
CA ALA A 87 -50.68 8.59 -15.73
C ALA A 87 -51.20 9.72 -16.64
N ARG A 88 -51.57 9.42 -17.89
CA ARG A 88 -52.20 10.41 -18.80
C ARG A 88 -53.60 10.79 -18.33
N ILE A 89 -54.39 9.81 -17.90
CA ILE A 89 -55.72 10.04 -17.32
C ILE A 89 -55.61 10.93 -16.07
N ALA A 90 -54.67 10.63 -15.17
CA ALA A 90 -54.41 11.46 -13.99
C ALA A 90 -54.04 12.91 -14.34
N THR A 91 -53.27 13.11 -15.42
CA THR A 91 -52.93 14.45 -15.93
C THR A 91 -54.15 15.16 -16.48
N PHE A 92 -54.96 14.46 -17.26
CA PHE A 92 -56.19 14.99 -17.85
C PHE A 92 -57.17 15.44 -16.76
N ILE A 93 -57.40 14.59 -15.74
CA ILE A 93 -58.23 14.92 -14.58
C ILE A 93 -57.70 16.16 -13.87
N ALA A 94 -56.40 16.21 -13.59
CA ALA A 94 -55.79 17.35 -12.88
C ALA A 94 -55.98 18.67 -13.64
N VAL A 95 -55.81 18.66 -14.96
CA VAL A 95 -56.03 19.84 -15.82
C VAL A 95 -57.51 20.21 -15.88
N LEU A 96 -58.42 19.23 -16.00
CA LEU A 96 -59.86 19.47 -16.03
C LEU A 96 -60.37 20.11 -14.74
N THR A 97 -59.80 19.71 -13.59
CA THR A 97 -60.13 20.30 -12.28
C THR A 97 -59.44 21.64 -11.99
N SER A 98 -58.48 22.06 -12.83
CA SER A 98 -57.67 23.26 -12.57
C SER A 98 -58.44 24.59 -12.56
N PRO A 99 -59.52 24.82 -13.36
CA PRO A 99 -60.28 26.07 -13.29
C PRO A 99 -60.95 26.31 -11.94
N ALA A 100 -61.40 25.25 -11.26
CA ALA A 100 -61.98 25.35 -9.91
C ALA A 100 -60.94 25.83 -8.89
N ALA A 101 -59.71 25.29 -8.97
CA ALA A 101 -58.59 25.76 -8.13
C ALA A 101 -58.23 27.22 -8.45
N TYR A 102 -58.22 27.61 -9.72
CA TYR A 102 -57.98 29.00 -10.13
C TYR A 102 -59.02 29.97 -9.56
N PHE A 103 -60.32 29.66 -9.69
CA PHE A 103 -61.37 30.50 -9.15
C PHE A 103 -61.31 30.57 -7.62
N TRP A 104 -60.95 29.48 -6.95
CA TRP A 104 -60.75 29.47 -5.50
C TRP A 104 -59.62 30.41 -5.07
N PHE A 105 -58.46 30.35 -5.72
CA PHE A 105 -57.34 31.25 -5.44
C PHE A 105 -57.65 32.71 -5.79
N HIS A 106 -58.31 32.97 -6.91
CA HIS A 106 -58.57 34.32 -7.37
C HIS A 106 -59.71 35.02 -6.60
N LYS A 107 -60.82 34.32 -6.34
CA LYS A 107 -62.00 34.92 -5.67
C LYS A 107 -61.97 34.80 -4.14
N GLN A 108 -61.45 33.69 -3.61
CA GLN A 108 -61.57 33.39 -2.18
C GLN A 108 -60.31 33.71 -1.39
N VAL A 109 -59.14 33.55 -2.01
CA VAL A 109 -57.83 33.95 -1.43
C VAL A 109 -57.44 35.38 -1.85
N GLY A 110 -58.05 35.91 -2.92
CA GLY A 110 -57.82 37.29 -3.39
C GLY A 110 -56.48 37.51 -4.09
N LEU A 111 -55.86 36.44 -4.60
CA LEU A 111 -54.56 36.52 -5.28
C LEU A 111 -54.69 37.21 -6.65
N GLY A 112 -53.64 37.91 -7.06
CA GLY A 112 -53.56 38.50 -8.41
C GLY A 112 -53.73 37.44 -9.49
N VAL A 113 -54.09 37.85 -10.71
CA VAL A 113 -54.33 36.91 -11.83
C VAL A 113 -53.11 36.02 -12.09
N GLY A 114 -51.90 36.61 -12.12
CA GLY A 114 -50.66 35.86 -12.33
C GLY A 114 -50.33 34.89 -11.19
N GLU A 115 -50.54 35.30 -9.94
CA GLU A 115 -50.30 34.48 -8.75
C GLU A 115 -51.29 33.32 -8.65
N SER A 116 -52.56 33.57 -9.02
CA SER A 116 -53.62 32.55 -9.05
C SER A 116 -53.33 31.48 -10.10
N ILE A 117 -52.82 31.86 -11.27
CA ILE A 117 -52.38 30.91 -12.31
C ILE A 117 -51.19 30.08 -11.80
N ALA A 118 -50.20 30.71 -11.18
CA ALA A 118 -49.03 30.02 -10.65
C ALA A 118 -49.40 29.04 -9.52
N ALA A 119 -50.25 29.45 -8.58
CA ALA A 119 -50.75 28.61 -7.50
C ALA A 119 -51.56 27.41 -8.03
N THR A 120 -52.41 27.65 -9.03
CA THR A 120 -53.17 26.59 -9.72
C THR A 120 -52.25 25.59 -10.39
N ALA A 121 -51.23 26.05 -11.12
CA ALA A 121 -50.23 25.17 -11.73
C ALA A 121 -49.48 24.34 -10.67
N GLY A 122 -49.13 24.95 -9.53
CA GLY A 122 -48.53 24.26 -8.39
C GLY A 122 -49.41 23.14 -7.84
N VAL A 123 -50.71 23.39 -7.67
CA VAL A 123 -51.68 22.38 -7.20
C VAL A 123 -51.81 21.22 -8.18
N VAL A 124 -51.89 21.51 -9.49
CA VAL A 124 -51.95 20.47 -10.53
C VAL A 124 -50.69 19.58 -10.50
N ILE A 125 -49.51 20.19 -10.35
CA ILE A 125 -48.23 19.49 -10.26
C ILE A 125 -48.18 18.61 -8.99
N ALA A 126 -48.60 19.15 -7.84
CA ALA A 126 -48.64 18.44 -6.57
C ALA A 126 -49.63 17.27 -6.56
N PHE A 127 -50.84 17.48 -7.07
CA PHE A 127 -51.84 16.43 -7.21
C PHE A 127 -51.35 15.31 -8.13
N ARG A 128 -50.74 15.67 -9.27
CA ARG A 128 -50.15 14.68 -10.17
C ARG A 128 -49.04 13.89 -9.49
N GLY A 129 -48.16 14.57 -8.75
CA GLY A 129 -47.14 13.93 -7.92
C GLY A 129 -47.73 12.94 -6.92
N PHE A 130 -48.81 13.31 -6.24
CA PHE A 130 -49.52 12.47 -5.27
C PHE A 130 -50.07 11.20 -5.91
N VAL A 131 -50.84 11.33 -7.00
CA VAL A 131 -51.46 10.21 -7.71
C VAL A 131 -50.40 9.24 -8.20
N ASP A 132 -49.28 9.75 -8.73
CA ASP A 132 -48.14 8.93 -9.15
C ASP A 132 -47.58 8.11 -7.98
N LEU A 133 -47.50 8.66 -6.77
CA LEU A 133 -47.05 7.92 -5.59
C LEU A 133 -48.03 6.86 -5.12
N VAL A 134 -49.33 7.18 -5.15
CA VAL A 134 -50.40 6.24 -4.78
C VAL A 134 -50.42 5.05 -5.74
N ILE A 135 -50.41 5.31 -7.05
CA ILE A 135 -50.32 4.27 -8.09
C ILE A 135 -49.10 3.38 -7.84
N ARG A 136 -47.96 3.95 -7.49
CA ARG A 136 -46.72 3.21 -7.21
C ARG A 136 -46.68 2.51 -5.87
N ARG A 137 -47.55 2.87 -4.93
CA ARG A 137 -47.70 2.16 -3.66
C ARG A 137 -48.59 0.93 -3.83
N LEU A 138 -49.51 0.98 -4.79
CA LEU A 138 -50.52 -0.05 -5.07
C LEU A 138 -50.09 -1.04 -6.16
N ILE A 139 -49.29 -0.60 -7.14
CA ILE A 139 -48.88 -1.41 -8.30
C ILE A 139 -47.36 -1.65 -8.27
N PRO A 140 -46.88 -2.91 -8.40
CA PRO A 140 -45.46 -3.22 -8.49
C PRO A 140 -44.84 -2.65 -9.77
N TRP A 141 -43.56 -2.30 -9.70
CA TRP A 141 -42.91 -1.54 -10.76
C TRP A 141 -42.22 -2.48 -11.76
N PRO A 142 -42.51 -2.39 -13.08
CA PRO A 142 -41.87 -3.26 -14.06
C PRO A 142 -40.37 -2.92 -14.20
N SER A 143 -39.50 -3.93 -14.28
CA SER A 143 -38.11 -3.73 -14.71
C SER A 143 -38.08 -3.72 -16.25
N LEU A 144 -37.62 -2.60 -16.83
CA LEU A 144 -37.40 -2.45 -18.27
C LEU A 144 -35.92 -2.63 -18.66
N PHE A 145 -35.11 -3.20 -17.76
CA PHE A 145 -33.72 -3.56 -18.02
C PHE A 145 -33.67 -4.61 -19.16
N GLY A 146 -32.85 -4.36 -20.19
CA GLY A 146 -32.70 -5.27 -21.33
C GLY A 146 -33.59 -5.01 -22.55
N THR A 147 -34.61 -4.14 -22.49
CA THR A 147 -35.48 -3.79 -23.64
C THR A 147 -34.70 -3.18 -24.83
N GLU A 148 -34.86 -3.62 -26.08
CA GLU A 148 -34.10 -3.00 -27.20
C GLU A 148 -34.52 -1.54 -27.50
N GLU A 149 -35.72 -1.14 -27.06
CA GLU A 149 -36.25 0.22 -27.24
C GLU A 149 -35.60 1.25 -26.30
N THR A 150 -34.73 2.10 -26.85
CA THR A 150 -34.05 3.20 -26.15
C THR A 150 -35.00 4.19 -25.48
N ARG A 151 -36.13 4.50 -26.13
CA ARG A 151 -37.15 5.43 -25.62
C ARG A 151 -37.78 4.94 -24.31
N LEU A 152 -38.14 3.66 -24.23
CA LEU A 152 -38.76 3.07 -23.04
C LEU A 152 -37.80 3.09 -21.84
N ARG A 153 -36.52 2.75 -22.07
CA ARG A 153 -35.47 2.83 -21.04
C ARG A 153 -35.30 4.25 -20.49
N GLU A 154 -35.25 5.25 -21.37
CA GLU A 154 -35.11 6.65 -20.95
C GLU A 154 -36.33 7.15 -20.16
N GLU A 155 -37.53 6.77 -20.58
CA GLU A 155 -38.77 7.13 -19.87
C GLU A 155 -38.84 6.46 -18.49
N ASP A 156 -38.38 5.20 -18.37
CA ASP A 156 -38.29 4.44 -17.12
C ASP A 156 -37.45 5.16 -16.06
N VAL A 157 -36.19 5.47 -16.40
CA VAL A 157 -35.24 6.13 -15.50
C VAL A 157 -35.79 7.46 -14.98
N VAL A 158 -36.57 8.16 -15.80
CA VAL A 158 -37.16 9.46 -15.43
C VAL A 158 -38.34 9.28 -14.51
N ASN A 159 -39.20 8.30 -14.78
CA ASN A 159 -40.30 7.98 -13.89
C ASN A 159 -39.79 7.52 -12.51
N ARG A 160 -38.68 6.77 -12.42
CA ARG A 160 -38.04 6.45 -11.12
C ARG A 160 -37.60 7.70 -10.38
N ARG A 161 -36.91 8.61 -11.06
CA ARG A 161 -36.46 9.89 -10.48
C ARG A 161 -37.62 10.73 -9.96
N ARG A 162 -38.68 10.89 -10.76
CA ARG A 162 -39.91 11.61 -10.38
C ARG A 162 -40.52 11.10 -9.08
N ALA A 163 -40.71 9.78 -8.96
CA ALA A 163 -41.26 9.22 -7.72
C ALA A 163 -40.36 9.44 -6.53
N TRP A 164 -39.04 9.31 -6.69
CA TRP A 164 -38.12 9.58 -5.59
C TRP A 164 -38.21 11.04 -5.13
N THR A 165 -38.21 11.98 -6.08
CA THR A 165 -38.38 13.42 -5.82
C THR A 165 -39.70 13.72 -5.12
N TRP A 166 -40.81 13.17 -5.60
CA TRP A 166 -42.12 13.37 -4.97
C TRP A 166 -42.23 12.69 -3.61
N ARG A 167 -41.68 11.48 -3.41
CA ARG A 167 -41.62 10.84 -2.09
C ARG A 167 -40.90 11.72 -1.08
N PHE A 168 -39.80 12.35 -1.49
CA PHE A 168 -39.08 13.30 -0.65
C PHE A 168 -39.98 14.49 -0.29
N TYR A 169 -40.58 15.18 -1.28
CA TYR A 169 -41.44 16.34 -1.03
C TYR A 169 -42.68 16.00 -0.19
N PHE A 170 -43.33 14.85 -0.43
CA PHE A 170 -44.48 14.41 0.38
C PHE A 170 -44.08 14.06 1.81
N ARG A 171 -42.92 13.42 2.05
CA ARG A 171 -42.43 13.17 3.41
C ARG A 171 -42.13 14.46 4.15
N VAL A 172 -41.49 15.42 3.48
CA VAL A 172 -41.24 16.76 4.04
C VAL A 172 -42.57 17.46 4.34
N GLY A 173 -43.54 17.38 3.43
CA GLY A 173 -44.89 17.92 3.63
C GLY A 173 -45.60 17.32 4.84
N ILE A 174 -45.58 15.98 4.99
CA ILE A 174 -46.14 15.28 6.16
C ILE A 174 -45.46 15.75 7.44
N TRP A 175 -44.13 15.81 7.46
CA TRP A 175 -43.36 16.27 8.61
C TRP A 175 -43.72 17.72 8.98
N LEU A 176 -43.81 18.62 8.00
CA LEU A 176 -44.24 20.01 8.21
C LEU A 176 -45.66 20.07 8.77
N THR A 177 -46.62 19.30 8.22
CA THR A 177 -47.99 19.27 8.75
C THR A 177 -48.05 18.72 10.17
N SER A 178 -47.21 17.73 10.52
CA SER A 178 -47.10 17.21 11.88
C SER A 178 -46.54 18.27 12.83
N VAL A 179 -45.50 19.00 12.44
CA VAL A 179 -44.93 20.11 13.24
C VAL A 179 -45.95 21.22 13.44
N ILE A 180 -46.65 21.65 12.38
CA ILE A 180 -47.73 22.64 12.47
C ILE A 180 -48.83 22.16 13.43
N THR A 181 -49.23 20.90 13.33
CA THR A 181 -50.26 20.30 14.19
C THR A 181 -49.82 20.22 15.64
N ILE A 182 -48.55 19.91 15.91
CA ILE A 182 -47.99 19.92 17.27
C ILE A 182 -48.01 21.35 17.84
N VAL A 183 -47.55 22.34 17.09
CA VAL A 183 -47.56 23.75 17.53
C VAL A 183 -48.99 24.26 17.73
N TRP A 184 -49.92 23.85 16.86
CA TRP A 184 -51.34 24.14 17.02
C TRP A 184 -51.90 23.55 18.31
N LEU A 185 -51.63 22.26 18.60
CA LEU A 185 -52.03 21.60 19.85
C LEU A 185 -51.45 22.29 21.08
N PHE A 186 -50.19 22.73 21.04
CA PHE A 186 -49.57 23.50 22.12
C PHE A 186 -50.22 24.87 22.32
N ARG A 187 -50.63 25.54 21.24
CA ARG A 187 -51.34 26.83 21.31
C ARG A 187 -52.75 26.67 21.85
N LEU A 188 -53.43 25.60 21.47
CA LEU A 188 -54.73 25.20 21.99
C LEU A 188 -54.63 24.91 23.50
N ALA A 189 -53.61 24.16 23.93
CA ALA A 189 -53.38 23.84 25.34
C ALA A 189 -53.04 25.07 26.22
N LYS A 190 -52.51 26.16 25.63
CA LYS A 190 -52.23 27.43 26.33
C LYS A 190 -53.39 28.44 26.25
N ASN A 191 -54.59 28.03 25.82
CA ASN A 191 -55.80 28.86 25.74
C ASN A 191 -55.60 30.22 25.04
N LYS A 192 -54.78 30.25 23.97
CA LYS A 192 -54.62 31.48 23.18
C LYS A 192 -55.87 31.71 22.31
N PRO A 193 -56.40 32.95 22.26
CA PRO A 193 -57.66 33.25 21.57
C PRO A 193 -57.66 32.97 20.05
N ASP A 194 -56.49 32.89 19.41
CA ASP A 194 -56.34 32.64 17.97
C ASP A 194 -55.81 31.23 17.63
N ALA A 195 -56.17 30.21 18.41
CA ALA A 195 -55.67 28.83 18.26
C ALA A 195 -56.30 28.07 17.06
N THR A 196 -56.18 28.60 15.85
CA THR A 196 -56.56 27.91 14.60
C THR A 196 -55.36 27.23 13.95
N TRP A 197 -55.59 26.14 13.21
CA TRP A 197 -54.52 25.42 12.51
C TRP A 197 -53.78 26.29 11.47
N PRO A 198 -54.48 27.10 10.64
CA PRO A 198 -53.82 28.09 9.79
C PRO A 198 -53.08 29.17 10.60
N GLY A 199 -53.63 29.61 11.74
CA GLY A 199 -52.98 30.54 12.67
C GLY A 199 -51.69 30.00 13.28
N ALA A 200 -51.61 28.68 13.51
CA ALA A 200 -50.37 28.02 13.91
C ALA A 200 -49.35 28.02 12.77
N ALA A 201 -49.76 27.71 11.54
CA ALA A 201 -48.88 27.74 10.37
C ALA A 201 -48.33 29.15 10.10
N THR A 202 -49.19 30.18 10.06
CA THR A 202 -48.78 31.58 9.87
C THR A 202 -47.88 32.05 10.99
N SER A 203 -48.10 31.61 12.23
CA SER A 203 -47.23 31.98 13.34
C SER A 203 -45.85 31.33 13.31
N ILE A 204 -45.73 30.11 12.79
CA ILE A 204 -44.44 29.46 12.57
C ILE A 204 -43.71 30.20 11.46
N LEU A 205 -44.41 30.53 10.36
CA LEU A 205 -43.85 31.31 9.26
C LEU A 205 -43.44 32.72 9.70
N ASN A 206 -44.24 33.40 10.52
CA ASN A 206 -43.91 34.72 11.07
C ASN A 206 -42.81 34.64 12.13
N GLY A 207 -42.75 33.58 12.92
CA GLY A 207 -41.67 33.34 13.88
C GLY A 207 -40.34 33.08 13.17
N ILE A 208 -40.34 32.22 12.15
CA ILE A 208 -39.19 32.01 11.26
C ILE A 208 -38.84 33.31 10.55
N GLY A 209 -39.84 34.03 10.03
CA GLY A 209 -39.69 35.33 9.38
C GLY A 209 -39.05 36.35 10.30
N HIS A 210 -39.50 36.48 11.54
CA HIS A 210 -38.94 37.37 12.55
C HIS A 210 -37.51 36.97 12.91
N VAL A 211 -37.23 35.68 13.12
CA VAL A 211 -35.88 35.17 13.39
C VAL A 211 -34.94 35.45 12.21
N LEU A 212 -35.40 35.23 10.97
CA LEU A 212 -34.65 35.51 9.74
C LEU A 212 -34.65 37.01 9.35
N SER A 213 -35.52 37.85 9.89
CA SER A 213 -35.51 39.29 9.64
C SER A 213 -34.79 40.06 10.74
N THR A 214 -34.47 39.42 11.87
CA THR A 214 -33.72 39.99 12.98
C THR A 214 -32.27 40.23 12.51
N PRO A 215 -31.83 41.50 12.37
CA PRO A 215 -30.49 41.79 11.85
C PRO A 215 -29.37 41.26 12.76
N SER A 216 -29.60 41.22 14.07
CA SER A 216 -28.61 40.73 15.04
C SER A 216 -28.28 39.25 14.87
N LEU A 217 -29.23 38.41 14.44
CA LEU A 217 -28.98 36.99 14.17
C LEU A 217 -28.02 36.84 13.00
N TRP A 218 -28.22 37.60 11.91
CA TRP A 218 -27.31 37.55 10.77
C TRP A 218 -25.95 38.10 11.11
N ILE A 219 -25.87 39.19 11.87
CA ILE A 219 -24.59 39.73 12.36
C ILE A 219 -23.88 38.68 13.22
N GLN A 220 -24.58 37.98 14.12
CA GLN A 220 -24.00 36.92 14.95
C GLN A 220 -23.58 35.69 14.13
N VAL A 221 -24.39 35.26 13.15
CA VAL A 221 -24.05 34.12 12.28
C VAL A 221 -22.84 34.47 11.42
N ILE A 222 -22.79 35.68 10.86
CA ILE A 222 -21.65 36.18 10.09
C ILE A 222 -20.42 36.29 11.00
N PHE A 223 -20.56 36.87 12.21
CA PHE A 223 -19.48 37.00 13.17
C PHE A 223 -18.94 35.65 13.64
N VAL A 224 -19.80 34.71 14.03
CA VAL A 224 -19.40 33.35 14.44
C VAL A 224 -18.80 32.59 13.27
N PHE A 225 -19.34 32.74 12.06
CA PHE A 225 -18.76 32.16 10.85
C PHE A 225 -17.36 32.72 10.59
N PHE A 226 -17.17 34.03 10.64
CA PHE A 226 -15.86 34.66 10.44
C PHE A 226 -14.90 34.38 11.59
N LEU A 227 -15.36 34.28 12.83
CA LEU A 227 -14.54 33.90 13.99
C LEU A 227 -14.07 32.45 13.86
N PHE A 228 -14.98 31.53 13.50
CA PHE A 228 -14.64 30.13 13.24
C PHE A 228 -13.69 30.01 12.05
N MET A 229 -13.97 30.73 10.95
CA MET A 229 -13.14 30.75 9.75
C MET A 229 -11.76 31.34 10.05
N ALA A 230 -11.67 32.43 10.81
CA ALA A 230 -10.43 33.05 11.22
C ALA A 230 -9.61 32.11 12.12
N ASN A 231 -10.21 31.51 13.14
CA ASN A 231 -9.54 30.53 14.00
C ASN A 231 -9.07 29.30 13.19
N PHE A 232 -9.90 28.82 12.26
CA PHE A 232 -9.53 27.73 11.36
C PHE A 232 -8.37 28.13 10.44
N LEU A 233 -8.39 29.33 9.84
CA LEU A 233 -7.30 29.80 8.97
C LEU A 233 -6.02 30.08 9.76
N ILE A 234 -6.11 30.59 10.99
CA ILE A 234 -4.93 30.86 11.83
C ILE A 234 -4.26 29.54 12.23
N PHE A 235 -5.05 28.53 12.61
CA PHE A 235 -4.53 27.25 13.07
C PHE A 235 -4.15 26.30 11.91
N MET A 236 -5.04 26.11 10.93
CA MET A 236 -4.85 25.15 9.82
C MET A 236 -4.23 25.78 8.57
N GLY A 237 -4.36 27.09 8.39
CA GLY A 237 -3.90 27.79 7.18
C GLY A 237 -2.38 27.68 6.98
N PRO A 238 -1.52 28.00 7.97
CA PRO A 238 -0.07 27.89 7.83
C PRO A 238 0.38 26.48 7.44
N MET A 239 -0.17 25.44 8.07
CA MET A 239 0.16 24.04 7.74
C MET A 239 -0.29 23.65 6.34
N MET A 240 -1.52 24.02 5.94
CA MET A 240 -2.00 23.75 4.59
C MET A 240 -1.15 24.50 3.53
N LEU A 241 -0.75 25.75 3.80
CA LEU A 241 0.13 26.52 2.93
C LEU A 241 1.52 25.88 2.80
N MET A 242 2.08 25.37 3.91
CA MET A 242 3.35 24.66 3.90
C MET A 242 3.29 23.36 3.07
N GLY A 243 2.22 22.56 3.21
CA GLY A 243 2.05 21.36 2.37
C GLY A 243 1.80 21.69 0.89
N ILE A 244 1.08 22.78 0.60
CA ILE A 244 0.83 23.24 -0.77
C ILE A 244 2.10 23.83 -1.41
N SER A 245 2.95 24.52 -0.66
CA SER A 245 4.18 25.14 -1.19
C SER A 245 5.20 24.11 -1.66
N GLN A 246 5.15 22.89 -1.13
CA GLN A 246 5.95 21.75 -1.59
C GLN A 246 5.54 21.26 -2.99
N ILE A 247 4.32 21.58 -3.47
CA ILE A 247 3.88 21.24 -4.83
C ILE A 247 4.51 22.23 -5.82
N ARG A 248 5.57 21.81 -6.47
CA ARG A 248 6.23 22.59 -7.52
C ARG A 248 5.61 22.25 -8.87
N GLY A 249 5.26 23.28 -9.65
CA GLY A 249 4.70 23.10 -10.99
C GLY A 249 5.55 23.89 -11.96
N TYR A 250 5.96 23.23 -13.03
CA TYR A 250 6.87 23.75 -14.04
C TYR A 250 6.14 23.78 -15.37
N GLU A 251 6.33 24.88 -16.10
CA GLU A 251 5.82 25.01 -17.46
C GLU A 251 6.82 24.40 -18.46
N PRO A 252 6.36 24.00 -19.66
CA PRO A 252 7.26 23.58 -20.73
C PRO A 252 8.32 24.66 -21.02
N GLY A 253 9.60 24.30 -20.98
CA GLY A 253 10.73 25.23 -21.17
C GLY A 253 11.24 25.92 -19.90
N ASP A 254 10.41 26.11 -18.86
CA ASP A 254 10.87 26.69 -17.58
C ASP A 254 11.66 25.66 -16.73
N ALA A 255 11.47 24.38 -17.02
CA ALA A 255 12.08 23.27 -16.31
C ALA A 255 13.50 22.97 -16.81
N GLU A 256 14.42 23.93 -16.70
CA GLU A 256 15.85 23.66 -16.82
C GLU A 256 16.33 22.96 -15.54
N TRP A 257 15.98 21.68 -15.39
CA TRP A 257 16.62 20.82 -14.40
C TRP A 257 18.08 20.52 -14.74
N GLY A 258 18.51 20.86 -15.95
CA GLY A 258 19.85 20.56 -16.47
C GLY A 258 20.09 19.06 -16.75
N VAL A 259 19.07 18.21 -16.66
CA VAL A 259 19.19 16.74 -16.81
C VAL A 259 18.58 16.30 -18.13
N LYS A 260 19.41 15.81 -19.04
CA LYS A 260 18.99 15.15 -20.29
C LYS A 260 18.81 13.65 -20.05
N LEU A 261 18.10 12.99 -20.98
CA LEU A 261 17.94 11.54 -20.93
C LEU A 261 19.28 10.80 -21.04
N ASP A 262 20.26 11.41 -21.70
CA ASP A 262 21.62 10.89 -21.79
C ASP A 262 22.36 10.96 -20.44
N ASP A 263 22.07 11.93 -19.59
CA ASP A 263 22.72 12.02 -18.27
C ASP A 263 22.30 10.87 -17.32
N VAL A 264 21.24 10.13 -17.66
CA VAL A 264 20.84 8.92 -16.94
C VAL A 264 21.59 7.71 -17.51
N ARG A 265 22.78 7.44 -16.95
CA ARG A 265 23.63 6.29 -17.29
C ARG A 265 23.27 5.04 -16.49
N GLY A 266 23.69 3.87 -16.99
CA GLY A 266 23.53 2.58 -16.30
C GLY A 266 22.11 2.01 -16.14
N GLN A 267 21.12 2.60 -16.84
CA GLN A 267 19.70 2.21 -16.75
C GLN A 267 19.09 2.02 -18.15
N ALA A 268 19.70 1.19 -18.99
CA ALA A 268 19.29 1.01 -20.38
C ALA A 268 17.87 0.45 -20.49
N GLU A 269 17.55 -0.59 -19.73
CA GLU A 269 16.27 -1.30 -19.75
C GLU A 269 15.14 -0.39 -19.26
N ALA A 270 15.38 0.36 -18.18
CA ALA A 270 14.43 1.32 -17.64
C ALA A 270 14.16 2.48 -18.61
N LYS A 271 15.21 3.01 -19.27
CA LYS A 271 15.05 4.03 -20.33
C LYS A 271 14.21 3.52 -21.50
N GLU A 272 14.41 2.28 -21.92
CA GLU A 272 13.67 1.70 -23.03
C GLU A 272 12.19 1.47 -22.68
N GLU A 273 11.90 0.95 -21.49
CA GLU A 273 10.52 0.76 -21.03
C GLU A 273 9.78 2.09 -20.89
N VAL A 274 10.44 3.11 -20.33
CA VAL A 274 9.90 4.47 -20.27
C VAL A 274 9.62 5.00 -21.68
N ARG A 275 10.54 4.83 -22.64
CA ARG A 275 10.31 5.25 -24.04
C ARG A 275 9.07 4.58 -24.61
N ARG A 276 8.90 3.26 -24.45
CA ARG A 276 7.70 2.53 -24.91
C ARG A 276 6.41 3.11 -24.33
N ILE A 277 6.39 3.39 -23.02
CA ILE A 277 5.22 3.91 -22.31
C ILE A 277 4.91 5.35 -22.75
N VAL A 278 5.93 6.19 -22.92
CA VAL A 278 5.70 7.57 -23.34
C VAL A 278 5.25 7.66 -24.81
N THR A 279 5.82 6.84 -25.71
CA THR A 279 5.32 6.72 -27.09
C THR A 279 3.85 6.30 -27.11
N LEU A 280 3.45 5.39 -26.22
CA LEU A 280 2.05 5.01 -26.05
C LEU A 280 1.18 6.20 -25.61
N TRP A 281 1.65 7.01 -24.65
CA TRP A 281 0.96 8.23 -24.18
C TRP A 281 0.80 9.28 -25.29
N GLN A 282 1.79 9.43 -26.18
CA GLN A 282 1.70 10.32 -27.34
C GLN A 282 0.68 9.82 -28.38
N SER A 283 0.59 8.50 -28.59
CA SER A 283 -0.36 7.88 -29.53
C SER A 283 -1.81 7.81 -29.01
N GLY A 284 -2.09 8.34 -27.82
CA GLY A 284 -3.20 7.95 -26.94
C GLY A 284 -4.59 7.79 -27.59
N GLU A 285 -5.00 8.67 -28.50
CA GLU A 285 -6.31 8.52 -29.16
C GLU A 285 -6.37 7.35 -30.15
N ALA A 286 -5.27 7.08 -30.87
CA ALA A 286 -5.18 5.94 -31.76
C ALA A 286 -5.23 4.63 -30.96
N PHE A 287 -4.57 4.61 -29.80
CA PHE A 287 -4.60 3.46 -28.89
C PHE A 287 -5.99 3.17 -28.32
N GLU A 288 -6.73 4.21 -27.91
CA GLU A 288 -8.12 4.05 -27.46
C GLU A 288 -9.05 3.62 -28.59
N ARG A 289 -8.87 4.15 -29.81
CA ARG A 289 -9.64 3.72 -30.99
C ARG A 289 -9.40 2.24 -31.32
N ALA A 290 -8.21 1.72 -31.04
CA ALA A 290 -7.89 0.30 -31.16
C ALA A 290 -8.45 -0.57 -30.01
N GLY A 291 -9.17 0.01 -29.04
CA GLY A 291 -9.75 -0.70 -27.89
C GLY A 291 -8.80 -0.83 -26.69
N GLY A 292 -7.61 -0.23 -26.75
CA GLY A 292 -6.66 -0.20 -25.64
C GLY A 292 -7.14 0.69 -24.48
N LYS A 293 -6.87 0.27 -23.24
CA LYS A 293 -7.09 1.10 -22.05
C LYS A 293 -5.80 1.85 -21.72
N ARG A 294 -5.86 3.17 -21.64
CA ARG A 294 -4.68 3.98 -21.28
C ARG A 294 -4.26 3.71 -19.85
N GLU A 295 -2.96 3.49 -19.66
CA GLU A 295 -2.36 3.46 -18.33
C GLU A 295 -2.12 4.89 -17.84
N ARG A 296 -2.55 5.16 -16.61
CA ARG A 296 -2.50 6.50 -16.02
C ARG A 296 -1.27 6.74 -15.17
N GLY A 297 -0.59 5.67 -14.75
CA GLY A 297 0.45 5.74 -13.74
C GLY A 297 1.59 4.78 -14.02
N LEU A 298 2.79 5.26 -13.76
CA LEU A 298 4.05 4.54 -13.81
C LEU A 298 4.67 4.53 -12.42
N LEU A 299 5.21 3.39 -11.98
CA LEU A 299 5.89 3.26 -10.70
C LEU A 299 7.35 2.88 -10.93
N PHE A 300 8.27 3.68 -10.42
CA PHE A 300 9.70 3.42 -10.40
C PHE A 300 10.07 2.71 -9.09
N LEU A 301 10.58 1.50 -9.22
CA LEU A 301 10.98 0.62 -8.12
C LEU A 301 12.49 0.42 -8.16
N GLY A 302 13.18 0.53 -7.02
CA GLY A 302 14.60 0.18 -6.94
C GLY A 302 15.29 0.83 -5.74
N ALA A 303 16.52 0.41 -5.45
CA ALA A 303 17.31 0.95 -4.33
C ALA A 303 17.46 2.48 -4.39
N PRO A 304 17.65 3.18 -3.25
CA PRO A 304 17.92 4.61 -3.25
C PRO A 304 19.16 4.94 -4.10
N GLY A 305 19.20 6.15 -4.68
CA GLY A 305 20.36 6.60 -5.47
C GLY A 305 20.49 6.02 -6.89
N THR A 306 19.62 5.11 -7.32
CA THR A 306 19.63 4.48 -8.67
C THR A 306 19.23 5.39 -9.85
N GLY A 307 18.97 6.68 -9.60
CA GLY A 307 18.61 7.63 -10.66
C GLY A 307 17.12 7.72 -11.00
N LYS A 308 16.21 7.21 -10.14
CA LYS A 308 14.74 7.30 -10.34
C LYS A 308 14.26 8.74 -10.55
N THR A 309 14.66 9.65 -9.65
CA THR A 309 14.29 11.06 -9.70
C THR A 309 14.98 11.77 -10.88
N MET A 310 16.21 11.38 -11.23
CA MET A 310 16.89 11.88 -12.43
C MET A 310 16.16 11.48 -13.71
N LEU A 311 15.72 10.22 -13.84
CA LEU A 311 14.95 9.78 -15.00
C LEU A 311 13.60 10.51 -15.11
N ALA A 312 12.91 10.71 -13.98
CA ALA A 312 11.68 11.51 -13.96
C ALA A 312 11.89 12.95 -14.45
N LYS A 313 12.98 13.61 -14.01
CA LYS A 313 13.37 14.94 -14.50
C LYS A 313 13.74 14.93 -15.98
N ALA A 314 14.49 13.93 -16.43
CA ALA A 314 14.87 13.78 -17.84
C ALA A 314 13.65 13.56 -18.76
N ILE A 315 12.63 12.82 -18.30
CA ILE A 315 11.34 12.70 -18.99
C ILE A 315 10.68 14.09 -19.08
N ALA A 316 10.63 14.83 -17.99
CA ALA A 316 10.02 16.17 -17.99
C ALA A 316 10.70 17.12 -19.00
N THR A 317 12.04 17.14 -19.02
CA THR A 317 12.82 17.97 -19.93
C THR A 317 12.74 17.48 -21.39
N GLY A 318 12.82 16.17 -21.64
CA GLY A 318 12.83 15.61 -22.99
C GLY A 318 11.49 15.69 -23.74
N PHE A 319 10.36 15.65 -23.04
CA PHE A 319 9.03 15.63 -23.67
C PHE A 319 8.32 16.99 -23.75
N ASN A 320 8.94 18.06 -23.23
CA ASN A 320 8.38 19.43 -23.22
C ASN A 320 6.91 19.49 -22.76
N SER A 321 6.55 18.69 -21.76
CA SER A 321 5.21 18.61 -21.18
C SER A 321 5.19 19.32 -19.82
N PRO A 322 4.09 20.00 -19.42
CA PRO A 322 4.01 20.59 -18.09
C PRO A 322 4.15 19.51 -17.01
N PHE A 323 4.92 19.83 -15.99
CA PHE A 323 5.37 18.87 -14.98
C PHE A 323 5.03 19.38 -13.57
N VAL A 324 4.50 18.52 -12.72
CA VAL A 324 4.21 18.84 -11.33
C VAL A 324 4.91 17.83 -10.43
N SER A 325 5.76 18.28 -9.53
CA SER A 325 6.48 17.42 -8.58
C SER A 325 6.05 17.69 -7.15
N ILE A 326 5.91 16.62 -6.36
CA ILE A 326 5.70 16.65 -4.91
C ILE A 326 6.50 15.51 -4.26
N PRO A 327 7.25 15.76 -3.17
CA PRO A 327 7.80 14.67 -2.36
C PRO A 327 6.69 13.98 -1.57
N GLY A 328 6.81 12.67 -1.35
CA GLY A 328 5.81 11.85 -0.66
C GLY A 328 5.56 12.30 0.77
N SER A 329 6.61 12.78 1.45
CA SER A 329 6.53 13.43 2.76
C SER A 329 5.57 14.63 2.79
N GLY A 330 5.31 15.29 1.65
CA GLY A 330 4.35 16.39 1.60
C GLY A 330 2.90 15.98 1.83
N PHE A 331 2.58 14.70 1.68
CA PHE A 331 1.29 14.15 2.05
C PHE A 331 1.23 13.69 3.51
N ALA A 332 2.38 13.50 4.18
CA ALA A 332 2.45 13.10 5.59
C ALA A 332 2.23 14.32 6.49
N GLN A 333 0.95 14.69 6.68
CA GLN A 333 0.55 15.84 7.49
C GLN A 333 0.11 15.42 8.89
N THR A 334 0.35 16.28 9.88
CA THR A 334 -0.02 16.01 11.29
C THR A 334 -1.53 15.85 11.46
N PHE A 335 -2.31 16.65 10.72
CA PHE A 335 -3.77 16.67 10.82
C PHE A 335 -4.45 15.85 9.72
N ILE A 336 -5.36 14.99 10.17
CA ILE A 336 -6.21 14.16 9.34
C ILE A 336 -7.04 15.05 8.39
N GLY A 337 -6.97 14.76 7.09
CA GLY A 337 -7.75 15.43 6.06
C GLY A 337 -7.02 16.59 5.37
N ILE A 338 -5.96 17.16 5.94
CA ILE A 338 -5.09 18.11 5.21
C ILE A 338 -4.45 17.40 4.02
N ASP A 339 -3.97 16.18 4.25
CA ASP A 339 -3.39 15.30 3.24
C ASP A 339 -4.32 15.09 2.02
N ALA A 340 -5.61 14.82 2.24
CA ALA A 340 -6.61 14.73 1.18
C ALA A 340 -6.84 16.07 0.45
N LEU A 341 -6.77 17.21 1.15
CA LEU A 341 -6.87 18.53 0.53
C LEU A 341 -5.67 18.83 -0.37
N ILE A 342 -4.45 18.45 0.06
CA ILE A 342 -3.22 18.58 -0.73
C ILE A 342 -3.34 17.78 -2.03
N VAL A 343 -3.79 16.52 -1.97
CA VAL A 343 -4.03 15.70 -3.17
C VAL A 343 -5.04 16.35 -4.12
N ARG A 344 -6.13 16.91 -3.59
CA ARG A 344 -7.11 17.64 -4.41
C ARG A 344 -6.53 18.92 -5.01
N TRP A 345 -5.61 19.59 -4.33
CA TRP A 345 -4.95 20.79 -4.82
C TRP A 345 -3.93 20.44 -5.91
N LEU A 346 -3.12 19.39 -5.70
CA LEU A 346 -2.21 18.81 -6.69
C LEU A 346 -2.94 18.52 -8.00
N ALA A 347 -4.05 17.79 -7.96
CA ALA A 347 -4.81 17.46 -9.15
C ALA A 347 -5.46 18.68 -9.80
N ARG A 348 -5.88 19.69 -9.02
CA ARG A 348 -6.36 20.97 -9.59
C ARG A 348 -5.25 21.71 -10.31
N LYS A 349 -4.03 21.76 -9.75
CA LYS A 349 -2.85 22.39 -10.36
C LYS A 349 -2.45 21.67 -11.64
N ALA A 350 -2.36 20.33 -11.62
CA ALA A 350 -2.10 19.51 -12.79
C ALA A 350 -3.16 19.74 -13.90
N LYS A 351 -4.46 19.73 -13.57
CA LYS A 351 -5.54 20.04 -14.53
C LYS A 351 -5.43 21.46 -15.10
N LYS A 352 -5.03 22.45 -14.29
CA LYS A 352 -4.85 23.83 -14.73
C LYS A 352 -3.69 23.95 -15.74
N LEU A 353 -2.56 23.29 -15.46
CA LEU A 353 -1.40 23.27 -16.35
C LEU A 353 -1.67 22.51 -17.64
N ALA A 354 -2.29 21.33 -17.54
CA ALA A 354 -2.73 20.57 -18.72
C ALA A 354 -3.64 21.41 -19.63
N ARG A 355 -4.55 22.20 -19.05
CA ARG A 355 -5.42 23.11 -19.82
C ARG A 355 -4.64 24.23 -20.53
N LYS A 356 -3.57 24.73 -19.91
CA LYS A 356 -2.77 25.82 -20.48
C LYS A 356 -1.90 25.34 -21.64
N TRP A 357 -1.39 24.11 -21.59
CA TRP A 357 -0.29 23.64 -22.44
C TRP A 357 -0.60 22.40 -23.30
N GLY A 358 -1.80 22.33 -23.89
CA GLY A 358 -2.08 21.30 -24.92
C GLY A 358 -2.68 19.99 -24.42
N GLY A 359 -3.28 19.99 -23.22
CA GLY A 359 -4.15 18.90 -22.77
C GLY A 359 -3.44 17.72 -22.12
N GLN A 360 -2.13 17.79 -21.85
CA GLN A 360 -1.37 16.75 -21.15
C GLN A 360 -0.59 17.34 -19.98
N CYS A 361 -0.37 16.58 -18.90
CA CYS A 361 0.49 16.96 -17.78
C CYS A 361 1.01 15.72 -17.04
N ILE A 362 2.27 15.78 -16.60
CA ILE A 362 2.91 14.71 -15.82
C ILE A 362 2.98 15.15 -14.36
N VAL A 363 2.57 14.27 -13.46
CA VAL A 363 2.64 14.44 -12.01
C VAL A 363 3.64 13.43 -11.46
N PHE A 364 4.76 13.91 -10.93
CA PHE A 364 5.77 13.11 -10.26
C PHE A 364 5.60 13.16 -8.74
N ILE A 365 5.53 11.98 -8.12
CA ILE A 365 5.46 11.79 -6.68
C ILE A 365 6.73 11.02 -6.28
N ASP A 366 7.69 11.72 -5.69
CA ASP A 366 8.88 11.06 -5.13
C ASP A 366 8.50 10.39 -3.80
N GLU A 367 9.21 9.34 -3.38
CA GLU A 367 8.95 8.61 -2.12
C GLU A 367 7.47 8.28 -1.88
N ILE A 368 6.79 7.75 -2.91
CA ILE A 368 5.35 7.48 -2.83
C ILE A 368 4.99 6.47 -1.73
N ASP A 369 5.95 5.69 -1.24
CA ASP A 369 5.83 4.84 -0.06
C ASP A 369 5.38 5.57 1.19
N ALA A 370 5.67 6.87 1.34
CA ALA A 370 5.15 7.68 2.46
C ALA A 370 3.62 7.64 2.57
N VAL A 371 2.92 7.43 1.43
CA VAL A 371 1.46 7.27 1.38
C VAL A 371 1.02 5.88 0.89
N GLY A 372 1.90 5.15 0.21
CA GLY A 372 1.58 3.92 -0.51
C GLY A 372 1.77 2.63 0.27
N LEU A 373 2.23 2.66 1.52
CA LEU A 373 2.45 1.47 2.34
C LEU A 373 1.15 0.82 2.83
N ARG A 374 1.15 -0.51 3.00
CA ARG A 374 0.01 -1.27 3.56
C ARG A 374 -0.29 -0.85 5.00
N ARG A 375 -1.59 -0.87 5.36
CA ARG A 375 -2.11 -0.55 6.72
C ARG A 375 -1.37 -1.25 7.86
N GLN A 376 -0.99 -2.52 7.68
CA GLN A 376 -0.28 -3.31 8.70
C GLN A 376 1.17 -2.84 8.90
N ALA A 377 1.84 -2.33 7.85
CA ALA A 377 3.21 -1.87 7.94
C ALA A 377 3.36 -0.55 8.73
N LEU A 378 2.32 0.29 8.73
CA LEU A 378 2.30 1.58 9.45
C LEU A 378 1.95 1.45 10.94
N GLN A 379 1.38 0.31 11.37
CA GLN A 379 1.06 0.07 12.79
C GLN A 379 2.28 -0.33 13.64
N GLY A 380 3.45 -0.55 13.03
CA GLY A 380 4.65 -1.00 13.72
C GLY A 380 5.37 0.03 14.60
N SER A 381 4.90 1.29 14.67
CA SER A 381 5.64 2.37 15.34
C SER A 381 4.83 3.27 16.29
N SER A 382 3.58 2.92 16.58
CA SER A 382 2.79 3.62 17.60
C SER A 382 2.77 2.81 18.88
N MET A 383 3.34 3.39 19.95
CA MET A 383 3.21 3.02 21.37
C MET A 383 2.38 1.76 21.58
N ALA A 384 3.06 0.65 21.89
CA ALA A 384 2.42 -0.51 22.46
C ALA A 384 1.74 -0.04 23.77
N LEU A 385 0.43 0.27 23.68
CA LEU A 385 -0.44 -0.03 24.79
C LEU A 385 -0.15 -1.48 25.17
N PRO A 386 -0.05 -1.84 26.46
CA PRO A 386 0.03 -3.23 26.83
C PRO A 386 -1.25 -3.88 26.31
N LEU A 387 -1.15 -4.48 25.13
CA LEU A 387 -1.99 -5.59 24.77
C LEU A 387 -1.75 -6.56 25.91
N ASP A 388 -2.80 -6.85 26.68
CA ASP A 388 -2.84 -8.11 27.40
C ASP A 388 -2.50 -9.17 26.36
N THR A 389 -1.24 -9.58 26.35
CA THR A 389 -0.75 -10.72 25.61
C THR A 389 -1.39 -11.90 26.29
N VAL A 390 -2.66 -12.16 25.97
CA VAL A 390 -3.21 -13.49 26.09
C VAL A 390 -2.42 -14.30 25.08
N GLU A 391 -1.27 -14.82 25.52
CA GLU A 391 -0.56 -15.87 24.80
C GLU A 391 -1.62 -16.91 24.43
N PRO A 392 -1.81 -17.26 23.15
CA PRO A 392 -2.63 -18.40 22.82
C PRO A 392 -1.97 -19.61 23.47
N SER A 393 -2.49 -20.03 24.63
CA SER A 393 -1.84 -20.96 25.55
C SER A 393 -1.85 -22.41 25.06
N PHE A 394 -1.98 -22.61 23.74
CA PHE A 394 -2.32 -23.88 23.15
C PHE A 394 -1.44 -24.21 21.95
N TYR A 395 -0.52 -25.14 22.16
CA TYR A 395 0.28 -25.76 21.10
C TYR A 395 0.12 -27.29 21.11
N GLY A 396 0.28 -27.93 19.94
CA GLY A 396 0.20 -29.37 19.73
C GLY A 396 -1.13 -29.87 19.11
N PRO A 397 -1.18 -31.12 18.61
CA PRO A 397 -2.33 -31.65 17.86
C PRO A 397 -3.65 -31.71 18.65
N PHE A 398 -3.60 -31.55 19.97
CA PHE A 398 -4.77 -31.51 20.87
C PHE A 398 -4.83 -30.28 21.79
N GLY A 399 -3.94 -29.29 21.60
CA GLY A 399 -3.97 -28.01 22.33
C GLY A 399 -4.09 -28.15 23.85
N ALA A 400 -3.16 -28.81 24.52
CA ALA A 400 -3.18 -28.98 25.99
C ALA A 400 -1.87 -28.56 26.67
N ILE A 401 -0.95 -27.92 25.93
CA ILE A 401 0.41 -27.61 26.37
C ILE A 401 0.65 -26.10 26.24
N ASN A 402 1.18 -25.48 27.30
CA ASN A 402 1.57 -24.07 27.32
C ASN A 402 2.95 -23.83 26.63
N SER A 403 3.37 -22.57 26.52
CA SER A 403 4.66 -22.16 25.94
C SER A 403 5.90 -22.72 26.65
N SER A 404 5.75 -23.17 27.91
CA SER A 404 6.80 -23.77 28.74
C SER A 404 6.84 -25.30 28.69
N GLY A 405 5.89 -25.95 28.02
CA GLY A 405 5.81 -27.42 27.92
C GLY A 405 4.98 -28.11 29.01
N ASP A 406 4.30 -27.36 29.88
CA ASP A 406 3.45 -27.92 30.94
C ASP A 406 2.04 -28.25 30.44
N LEU A 407 1.47 -29.32 31.00
CA LEU A 407 0.11 -29.75 30.70
C LEU A 407 -0.91 -28.88 31.44
N ILE A 408 -1.82 -28.21 30.71
CA ILE A 408 -2.85 -27.35 31.31
C ILE A 408 -4.00 -28.21 31.84
N HIS A 409 -4.27 -28.14 33.14
CA HIS A 409 -5.39 -28.84 33.78
C HIS A 409 -6.68 -27.99 33.69
N GLU A 410 -7.68 -28.45 32.93
CA GLU A 410 -8.96 -27.75 32.78
C GLU A 410 -9.78 -27.72 34.09
N SER A 411 -9.69 -26.62 34.85
CA SER A 411 -10.55 -26.41 36.02
C SER A 411 -11.96 -25.91 35.63
N ALA A 412 -12.94 -26.09 36.52
CA ALA A 412 -14.30 -25.59 36.32
C ALA A 412 -14.34 -24.06 36.18
N ALA A 413 -13.52 -23.35 36.96
CA ALA A 413 -13.38 -21.90 36.90
C ALA A 413 -12.82 -21.42 35.55
N TRP A 414 -11.86 -22.16 34.98
CA TRP A 414 -11.29 -21.85 33.66
C TRP A 414 -12.31 -22.02 32.53
N ARG A 415 -13.12 -23.08 32.58
CA ARG A 415 -14.21 -23.30 31.61
C ARG A 415 -15.24 -22.17 31.64
N GLU A 416 -15.67 -21.73 32.82
CA GLU A 416 -16.60 -20.59 32.94
C GLU A 416 -16.02 -19.29 32.37
N HIS A 417 -14.72 -19.04 32.58
CA HIS A 417 -14.04 -17.87 32.02
C HIS A 417 -14.05 -17.90 30.48
N MET A 418 -13.75 -19.05 29.87
CA MET A 418 -13.81 -19.24 28.42
C MET A 418 -15.23 -19.11 27.85
N PHE A 419 -16.25 -19.60 28.55
CA PHE A 419 -17.64 -19.41 28.15
C PHE A 419 -18.09 -17.95 28.25
N ASN A 420 -17.63 -17.22 29.28
CA ASN A 420 -17.90 -15.79 29.42
C ASN A 420 -17.23 -14.96 28.31
N MET A 421 -16.01 -15.32 27.86
CA MET A 421 -15.38 -14.67 26.71
C MET A 421 -16.12 -14.92 25.39
N ARG A 422 -16.80 -16.06 25.25
CA ARG A 422 -17.58 -16.41 24.05
C ARG A 422 -19.04 -15.92 24.11
N ALA A 423 -19.46 -15.30 25.21
CA ALA A 423 -20.82 -14.79 25.35
C ALA A 423 -21.01 -13.53 24.47
N PRO A 424 -22.13 -13.40 23.74
CA PRO A 424 -22.41 -12.19 22.97
C PRO A 424 -22.49 -10.97 23.88
N GLU A 425 -21.99 -9.82 23.41
CA GLU A 425 -21.99 -8.57 24.17
C GLU A 425 -23.37 -8.26 24.78
N ARG A 426 -23.38 -7.83 26.04
CA ARG A 426 -24.60 -7.44 26.74
C ARG A 426 -25.26 -6.29 25.97
N ARG A 427 -26.54 -6.46 25.58
CA ARG A 427 -27.30 -5.40 24.90
C ARG A 427 -27.28 -4.13 25.75
N SER A 428 -26.84 -3.02 25.15
CA SER A 428 -26.84 -1.71 25.81
C SER A 428 -28.23 -1.39 26.40
N PRO A 429 -28.31 -0.89 27.65
CA PRO A 429 -29.58 -0.54 28.29
C PRO A 429 -30.30 0.64 27.61
N TYR A 430 -29.66 1.33 26.66
CA TYR A 430 -30.25 2.45 25.95
C TYR A 430 -30.96 2.04 24.65
N PRO A 431 -32.06 2.73 24.27
CA PRO A 431 -32.72 2.52 22.99
C PRO A 431 -31.77 2.69 21.79
N PRO A 432 -31.95 1.96 20.67
CA PRO A 432 -31.02 1.95 19.53
C PRO A 432 -30.72 3.33 18.93
N TRP A 433 -31.65 4.28 18.98
CA TRP A 433 -31.43 5.63 18.46
C TRP A 433 -30.53 6.47 19.37
N VAL A 434 -30.53 6.20 20.68
CA VAL A 434 -29.64 6.85 21.66
C VAL A 434 -28.24 6.33 21.49
N ASN A 435 -28.05 5.01 21.38
CA ASN A 435 -26.73 4.45 21.05
C ASN A 435 -26.22 5.00 19.71
N LYS A 436 -27.09 5.12 18.70
CA LYS A 436 -26.72 5.71 17.41
C LYS A 436 -26.36 7.21 17.51
N ALA A 437 -27.05 7.97 18.36
CA ALA A 437 -26.73 9.38 18.60
C ALA A 437 -25.42 9.53 19.40
N VAL A 438 -25.22 8.70 20.41
CA VAL A 438 -23.99 8.63 21.22
C VAL A 438 -22.81 8.16 20.37
N ASP A 439 -23.00 7.18 19.49
CA ASP A 439 -22.00 6.76 18.51
C ASP A 439 -21.69 7.86 17.52
N ILE A 440 -22.70 8.59 17.01
CA ILE A 440 -22.48 9.75 16.13
C ILE A 440 -21.77 10.89 16.87
N VAL A 441 -22.02 11.07 18.16
CA VAL A 441 -21.38 12.10 18.99
C VAL A 441 -19.95 11.69 19.35
N ASN A 442 -19.73 10.44 19.76
CA ASN A 442 -18.41 9.86 20.05
C ASN A 442 -17.55 9.75 18.78
N GLN A 443 -18.17 9.48 17.62
CA GLN A 443 -17.50 9.50 16.31
C GLN A 443 -17.44 10.90 15.69
N GLY A 444 -18.28 11.86 16.12
CA GLY A 444 -18.47 13.14 15.45
C GLY A 444 -17.84 14.35 16.17
N ILE A 445 -17.62 14.26 17.49
CA ILE A 445 -16.93 15.31 18.24
C ILE A 445 -15.39 15.16 18.09
N PHE A 446 -14.87 13.96 17.87
CA PHE A 446 -13.44 13.74 17.54
C PHE A 446 -13.21 12.50 16.65
N PRO A 447 -13.62 12.49 15.36
CA PRO A 447 -13.20 11.45 14.44
C PRO A 447 -11.69 11.61 14.16
N GLY A 448 -10.87 10.83 14.85
CA GLY A 448 -9.52 10.48 14.40
C GLY A 448 -8.32 11.17 15.07
N MET A 449 -8.46 12.17 15.95
CA MET A 449 -7.25 12.79 16.56
C MET A 449 -6.45 11.85 17.47
N MET A 450 -7.03 10.75 17.96
CA MET A 450 -6.36 9.80 18.87
C MET A 450 -6.22 8.37 18.30
N GLY A 451 -6.33 8.20 16.97
CA GLY A 451 -6.31 6.87 16.36
C GLY A 451 -5.66 6.81 14.99
N GLY A 452 -4.33 6.70 14.96
CA GLY A 452 -3.53 5.91 14.00
C GLY A 452 -3.79 5.99 12.50
N GLY A 453 -4.40 7.07 12.00
CA GLY A 453 -4.83 7.21 10.60
C GLY A 453 -3.99 8.16 9.75
N GLN A 454 -2.79 8.54 10.16
CA GLN A 454 -1.90 9.40 9.38
C GLN A 454 -1.53 8.72 8.05
N GLY A 455 -1.80 9.38 6.91
CA GLY A 455 -1.39 8.94 5.56
C GLY A 455 -2.44 8.17 4.72
N GLN A 456 -3.38 7.45 5.32
CA GLN A 456 -4.36 6.64 4.56
C GLN A 456 -5.42 7.48 3.83
N LEU A 457 -5.77 8.67 4.34
CA LEU A 457 -6.69 9.56 3.64
C LEU A 457 -6.06 10.13 2.38
N ALA A 458 -4.76 10.45 2.42
CA ALA A 458 -3.98 10.84 1.26
C ALA A 458 -4.01 9.77 0.17
N LEU A 459 -3.70 8.51 0.52
CA LEU A 459 -3.73 7.40 -0.42
C LEU A 459 -5.11 7.22 -1.04
N ASN A 460 -6.14 7.07 -0.22
CA ASN A 460 -7.50 6.89 -0.72
C ASN A 460 -7.94 8.06 -1.61
N GLN A 461 -7.60 9.29 -1.23
CA GLN A 461 -7.91 10.46 -2.04
C GLN A 461 -7.09 10.46 -3.34
N LEU A 462 -5.85 9.99 -3.35
CA LEU A 462 -5.04 9.85 -4.56
C LEU A 462 -5.66 8.83 -5.50
N LEU A 463 -6.03 7.65 -4.99
CA LEU A 463 -6.73 6.60 -5.73
C LEU A 463 -8.04 7.12 -6.35
N VAL A 464 -8.87 7.80 -5.55
CA VAL A 464 -10.12 8.43 -6.03
C VAL A 464 -9.85 9.49 -7.09
N THR A 465 -8.72 10.20 -6.97
CA THR A 465 -8.35 11.25 -7.92
C THR A 465 -7.85 10.67 -9.23
N MET A 466 -7.06 9.60 -9.19
CA MET A 466 -6.58 8.85 -10.37
C MET A 466 -7.75 8.25 -11.15
N ASP A 467 -8.66 7.56 -10.46
CA ASP A 467 -9.88 6.99 -11.06
C ASP A 467 -10.85 8.09 -11.54
N GLY A 468 -10.80 9.26 -10.90
CA GLY A 468 -11.74 10.36 -11.07
C GLY A 468 -11.34 11.44 -12.08
N ILE A 469 -10.17 11.34 -12.73
CA ILE A 469 -9.68 12.40 -13.64
C ILE A 469 -10.61 12.64 -14.82
N ASP A 470 -11.25 11.59 -15.33
CA ASP A 470 -12.18 11.67 -16.47
C ASP A 470 -13.59 12.11 -16.07
N ASN A 471 -13.85 12.33 -14.77
CA ASN A 471 -15.16 12.80 -14.36
C ASN A 471 -15.34 14.31 -14.65
N PRO A 472 -16.53 14.72 -15.12
CA PRO A 472 -16.85 16.13 -15.27
C PRO A 472 -16.78 16.86 -13.92
N PRO A 473 -16.53 18.18 -13.91
CA PRO A 473 -16.48 18.97 -12.68
C PRO A 473 -17.72 18.78 -11.80
N PHE A 474 -17.50 18.61 -10.49
CA PHE A 474 -18.56 18.29 -9.53
C PHE A 474 -19.74 19.27 -9.61
N MET A 475 -19.48 20.58 -9.60
CA MET A 475 -20.55 21.60 -9.64
C MET A 475 -21.37 21.54 -10.92
N ARG A 476 -20.72 21.29 -12.07
CA ARG A 476 -21.42 21.15 -13.35
C ARG A 476 -22.30 19.91 -13.34
N ARG A 477 -21.80 18.78 -12.82
CA ARG A 477 -22.57 17.54 -12.64
C ARG A 477 -23.74 17.72 -11.68
N PHE A 478 -23.50 18.33 -10.53
CA PHE A 478 -24.53 18.57 -9.51
C PHE A 478 -25.64 19.48 -10.02
N LEU A 479 -25.30 20.64 -10.59
CA LEU A 479 -26.28 21.57 -11.14
C LEU A 479 -27.07 20.94 -12.28
N THR A 480 -26.40 20.27 -13.22
CA THR A 480 -27.06 19.57 -14.33
C THR A 480 -28.02 18.50 -13.82
N ASN A 481 -27.62 17.71 -12.82
CA ASN A 481 -28.46 16.68 -12.23
C ASN A 481 -29.67 17.28 -11.49
N ARG A 482 -29.48 18.36 -10.71
CA ARG A 482 -30.54 19.06 -10.00
C ARG A 482 -31.56 19.69 -10.95
N VAL A 483 -31.09 20.45 -11.94
CA VAL A 483 -31.94 21.09 -12.95
C VAL A 483 -32.72 20.04 -13.74
N ASN A 484 -32.06 18.99 -14.24
CA ASN A 484 -32.74 17.93 -14.97
C ASN A 484 -33.75 17.18 -14.09
N SER A 485 -33.44 16.93 -12.81
CA SER A 485 -34.38 16.29 -11.89
C SER A 485 -35.59 17.19 -11.57
N PHE A 486 -35.37 18.50 -11.46
CA PHE A 486 -36.43 19.49 -11.26
C PHE A 486 -37.35 19.59 -12.48
N LEU A 487 -36.78 19.73 -13.68
CA LEU A 487 -37.53 19.72 -14.94
C LEU A 487 -38.33 18.42 -15.11
N ASP A 488 -37.77 17.29 -14.69
CA ASP A 488 -38.47 16.02 -14.70
C ASP A 488 -39.65 16.01 -13.72
N ALA A 489 -39.54 16.64 -12.54
CA ALA A 489 -40.57 16.63 -11.50
C ALA A 489 -41.81 17.48 -11.83
N ILE A 490 -41.69 18.51 -12.68
CA ILE A 490 -42.75 19.50 -12.96
C ILE A 490 -43.84 18.96 -13.89
N TYR A 491 -43.64 17.83 -14.56
CA TYR A 491 -44.61 17.13 -15.44
C TYR A 491 -45.25 17.91 -16.61
N ILE A 492 -45.21 19.25 -16.63
CA ILE A 492 -45.93 20.16 -17.53
C ILE A 492 -45.04 20.66 -18.67
N ALA A 493 -43.72 20.68 -18.50
CA ALA A 493 -42.80 21.12 -19.56
C ALA A 493 -42.67 20.06 -20.66
N PRO A 494 -42.97 20.37 -21.95
CA PRO A 494 -42.67 19.47 -23.05
C PRO A 494 -41.16 19.25 -23.11
N ARG A 495 -40.70 17.99 -23.09
CA ARG A 495 -39.26 17.67 -23.07
C ARG A 495 -38.49 18.25 -24.26
N ARG A 496 -39.20 18.53 -25.36
CA ARG A 496 -38.70 19.19 -26.57
C ARG A 496 -39.71 20.25 -27.01
N ILE A 497 -39.22 21.44 -27.32
CA ILE A 497 -39.97 22.46 -28.06
C ILE A 497 -39.42 22.40 -29.49
N GLY A 498 -40.17 21.82 -30.42
CA GLY A 498 -39.69 21.53 -31.78
C GLY A 498 -38.46 20.60 -31.78
N ARG A 499 -37.34 21.07 -32.35
CA ARG A 499 -36.06 20.34 -32.38
C ARG A 499 -35.18 20.53 -31.14
N VAL A 500 -35.53 21.45 -30.23
CA VAL A 500 -34.68 21.83 -29.08
C VAL A 500 -35.13 21.08 -27.82
N SER A 501 -34.20 20.38 -27.17
CA SER A 501 -34.42 19.71 -25.89
C SER A 501 -34.26 20.68 -24.73
N LEU A 502 -35.23 20.76 -23.82
CA LEU A 502 -35.12 21.57 -22.59
C LEU A 502 -34.18 20.95 -21.54
N ARG A 503 -33.70 19.71 -21.76
CA ARG A 503 -32.72 19.07 -20.88
C ARG A 503 -31.32 19.59 -21.13
N LEU A 504 -30.61 19.85 -20.04
CA LEU A 504 -29.19 20.09 -20.10
C LEU A 504 -28.44 18.81 -20.52
N PRO A 505 -27.51 18.89 -21.50
CA PRO A 505 -26.74 17.74 -21.95
C PRO A 505 -25.89 17.17 -20.81
N LYS A 506 -25.63 15.86 -20.86
CA LYS A 506 -24.73 15.22 -19.89
C LYS A 506 -23.36 15.90 -19.95
N PRO A 507 -22.80 16.31 -18.80
CA PRO A 507 -21.51 16.99 -18.79
C PRO A 507 -20.44 15.98 -19.21
N ARG A 508 -19.63 16.36 -20.21
CA ARG A 508 -18.52 15.53 -20.70
C ARG A 508 -17.27 15.71 -19.83
N PRO A 509 -16.38 14.70 -19.79
CA PRO A 509 -15.03 14.84 -19.23
C PRO A 509 -14.32 16.06 -19.83
N LEU A 510 -13.41 16.65 -19.05
CA LEU A 510 -12.41 17.54 -19.63
C LEU A 510 -11.37 16.64 -20.31
N GLY A 511 -11.04 16.88 -21.58
CA GLY A 511 -10.06 16.08 -22.34
C GLY A 511 -8.60 16.23 -21.88
N ALA A 512 -8.37 16.66 -20.63
CA ALA A 512 -7.04 16.82 -20.05
C ALA A 512 -6.54 15.46 -19.57
N GLN A 513 -5.40 15.04 -20.10
CA GLN A 513 -4.72 13.79 -19.81
C GLN A 513 -3.67 14.07 -18.72
N ILE A 514 -3.73 13.31 -17.63
CA ILE A 514 -2.81 13.45 -16.51
C ILE A 514 -2.16 12.10 -16.26
N TYR A 515 -0.84 12.08 -16.36
CA TYR A 515 -0.02 10.90 -16.12
C TYR A 515 0.66 11.03 -14.76
N PHE A 516 0.67 9.97 -13.99
CA PHE A 516 1.36 9.91 -12.70
C PHE A 516 2.64 9.10 -12.82
N ILE A 517 3.71 9.57 -12.20
CA ILE A 517 4.95 8.82 -12.03
C ILE A 517 5.23 8.80 -10.54
N GLY A 518 5.19 7.63 -9.91
CA GLY A 518 5.61 7.44 -8.52
C GLY A 518 7.02 6.85 -8.48
N ALA A 519 7.86 7.27 -7.53
CA ALA A 519 9.13 6.62 -7.25
C ALA A 519 9.16 6.11 -5.81
N THR A 520 9.72 4.91 -5.59
CA THR A 520 9.84 4.34 -4.26
C THR A 520 11.07 3.44 -4.13
N ASN A 521 11.58 3.38 -2.90
CA ASN A 521 12.71 2.54 -2.50
C ASN A 521 12.27 1.26 -1.79
N VAL A 522 10.97 1.12 -1.46
CA VAL A 522 10.48 -0.06 -0.73
C VAL A 522 10.17 -1.22 -1.69
N PRO A 523 10.32 -2.47 -1.21
CA PRO A 523 9.90 -3.64 -1.98
C PRO A 523 8.43 -3.55 -2.39
N PHE A 524 8.12 -4.03 -3.58
CA PHE A 524 6.79 -3.98 -4.19
C PHE A 524 5.71 -4.59 -3.29
N GLU A 525 6.06 -5.64 -2.54
CA GLU A 525 5.16 -6.38 -1.66
C GLU A 525 4.66 -5.53 -0.49
N ARG A 526 5.41 -4.50 -0.08
CA ARG A 526 5.04 -3.60 1.03
C ARG A 526 4.05 -2.51 0.61
N LEU A 527 3.90 -2.26 -0.70
CA LEU A 527 2.96 -1.29 -1.22
C LEU A 527 1.51 -1.83 -1.17
N ASP A 528 0.57 -0.90 -1.07
CA ASP A 528 -0.86 -1.19 -1.12
C ASP A 528 -1.23 -1.73 -2.52
N PRO A 529 -1.78 -2.95 -2.61
CA PRO A 529 -2.22 -3.52 -3.88
C PRO A 529 -3.27 -2.67 -4.61
N ALA A 530 -3.96 -1.76 -3.92
CA ALA A 530 -4.89 -0.83 -4.55
C ALA A 530 -4.15 0.20 -5.42
N LEU A 531 -2.94 0.60 -5.09
CA LEU A 531 -2.15 1.58 -5.85
C LEU A 531 -1.65 0.99 -7.17
N THR A 532 -1.23 -0.28 -7.14
CA THR A 532 -0.57 -1.00 -8.24
C THR A 532 -1.53 -1.68 -9.23
N ARG A 533 -2.85 -1.47 -9.07
CA ARG A 533 -3.87 -2.03 -9.98
C ARG A 533 -3.87 -1.35 -11.35
N PRO A 534 -4.22 -2.08 -12.43
CA PRO A 534 -4.42 -1.50 -13.76
C PRO A 534 -5.40 -0.32 -13.75
N GLY A 535 -5.07 0.75 -14.48
CA GLY A 535 -5.81 2.02 -14.45
C GLY A 535 -5.35 3.02 -13.38
N ARG A 536 -4.46 2.60 -12.46
CA ARG A 536 -3.74 3.46 -11.51
C ARG A 536 -2.24 3.43 -11.82
N MET A 537 -1.39 2.94 -10.91
CA MET A 537 0.05 2.73 -11.14
C MET A 537 0.34 1.29 -11.55
N GLY A 538 -0.31 0.80 -12.60
CA GLY A 538 -0.24 -0.60 -13.01
C GLY A 538 1.04 -0.99 -13.78
N ARG A 539 1.82 -0.01 -14.24
CA ARG A 539 3.10 -0.23 -14.92
C ARG A 539 4.25 0.02 -13.95
N HIS A 540 5.16 -0.93 -13.86
CA HIS A 540 6.30 -0.86 -12.97
C HIS A 540 7.60 -0.89 -13.79
N VAL A 541 8.52 -0.01 -13.47
CA VAL A 541 9.87 0.04 -14.05
C VAL A 541 10.86 -0.21 -12.93
N TRP A 542 11.63 -1.27 -13.09
CA TRP A 542 12.64 -1.68 -12.11
C TRP A 542 13.96 -0.99 -12.44
N PHE A 543 14.51 -0.32 -11.44
CA PHE A 543 15.84 0.26 -11.43
C PHE A 543 16.74 -0.70 -10.67
N ARG A 544 17.62 -1.35 -11.42
CA ARG A 544 18.62 -2.25 -10.87
C ARG A 544 19.80 -1.45 -10.33
N THR A 545 20.58 -2.06 -9.44
CA THR A 545 21.92 -1.58 -9.13
C THR A 545 22.78 -1.69 -10.41
N PRO A 546 23.61 -0.67 -10.74
CA PRO A 546 24.44 -0.70 -11.94
C PRO A 546 25.40 -1.90 -11.94
N THR A 547 25.60 -2.50 -13.12
CA THR A 547 26.67 -3.49 -13.34
C THR A 547 28.04 -2.82 -13.39
N LYS A 548 29.11 -3.60 -13.45
CA LYS A 548 30.49 -3.08 -13.66
C LYS A 548 30.58 -2.15 -14.88
N GLU A 549 30.05 -2.58 -16.03
CA GLU A 549 30.07 -1.76 -17.25
C GLU A 549 29.23 -0.49 -17.12
N ASP A 550 28.09 -0.58 -16.43
CA ASP A 550 27.27 0.60 -16.14
C ASP A 550 27.98 1.58 -15.22
N ARG A 551 28.68 1.09 -14.17
CA ARG A 551 29.46 1.94 -13.26
C ARG A 551 30.58 2.64 -14.03
N LYS A 552 31.25 1.95 -14.95
CA LYS A 552 32.26 2.56 -15.83
C LYS A 552 31.68 3.72 -16.64
N ASP A 553 30.55 3.53 -17.30
CA ASP A 553 29.82 4.61 -18.02
C ASP A 553 29.38 5.75 -17.09
N ILE A 554 28.97 5.43 -15.87
CA ILE A 554 28.65 6.43 -14.85
C ILE A 554 29.89 7.23 -14.42
N PHE A 555 31.03 6.58 -14.19
CA PHE A 555 32.30 7.27 -13.91
C PHE A 555 32.76 8.12 -15.07
N ASP A 556 32.54 7.68 -16.32
CA ASP A 556 32.85 8.48 -17.51
C ASP A 556 32.03 9.78 -17.53
N LEU A 557 30.76 9.72 -17.13
CA LEU A 557 29.94 10.92 -16.95
C LEU A 557 30.46 11.85 -15.85
N TYR A 558 30.73 11.33 -14.65
CA TYR A 558 31.08 12.16 -13.50
C TYR A 558 32.51 12.70 -13.56
N LEU A 559 33.49 11.87 -13.93
CA LEU A 559 34.87 12.30 -14.11
C LEU A 559 34.98 13.30 -15.27
N GLY A 560 34.13 13.22 -16.30
CA GLY A 560 34.02 14.27 -17.33
C GLY A 560 33.54 15.63 -16.81
N ARG A 561 32.98 15.71 -15.59
CA ARG A 561 32.43 16.94 -14.97
C ARG A 561 33.26 17.47 -13.81
N VAL A 562 34.14 16.64 -13.23
CA VAL A 562 34.87 16.94 -11.99
C VAL A 562 36.38 16.89 -12.28
N ALA A 563 37.14 17.86 -11.76
CA ALA A 563 38.59 17.89 -11.95
C ALA A 563 39.26 16.69 -11.25
N HIS A 564 40.00 15.90 -12.01
CA HIS A 564 40.65 14.67 -11.56
C HIS A 564 42.00 14.47 -12.26
N ALA A 565 42.86 13.66 -11.67
CA ALA A 565 44.17 13.36 -12.22
C ALA A 565 44.09 12.45 -13.45
N ALA A 566 44.99 12.65 -14.42
CA ALA A 566 44.98 11.95 -15.70
C ALA A 566 45.21 10.43 -15.60
N ASP A 567 45.72 9.92 -14.47
CA ASP A 567 45.87 8.49 -14.24
C ASP A 567 44.50 7.79 -14.18
N LEU A 568 43.48 8.45 -13.65
CA LEU A 568 42.10 7.93 -13.54
C LEU A 568 41.39 7.80 -14.89
N ASP A 569 41.89 8.45 -15.95
CA ASP A 569 41.38 8.30 -17.32
C ASP A 569 41.89 7.05 -18.03
N THR A 570 42.89 6.36 -17.48
CA THR A 570 43.43 5.17 -18.13
C THR A 570 42.41 4.02 -18.12
N PRO A 571 42.32 3.20 -19.19
CA PRO A 571 41.38 2.08 -19.24
C PRO A 571 41.55 1.09 -18.08
N VAL A 572 42.79 0.92 -17.61
CA VAL A 572 43.12 0.07 -16.46
C VAL A 572 42.53 0.64 -15.17
N ARG A 573 42.73 1.94 -14.88
CA ARG A 573 42.13 2.57 -13.71
C ARG A 573 40.61 2.63 -13.78
N ARG A 574 40.03 2.91 -14.94
CA ARG A 574 38.56 2.90 -15.12
C ARG A 574 37.96 1.53 -14.80
N ASP A 575 38.63 0.47 -15.25
CA ASP A 575 38.23 -0.90 -14.92
C ASP A 575 38.38 -1.20 -13.43
N GLU A 576 39.51 -0.81 -12.83
CA GLU A 576 39.79 -0.98 -11.40
C GLU A 576 38.73 -0.26 -10.54
N ILE A 577 38.45 1.02 -10.81
CA ILE A 577 37.42 1.82 -10.11
C ILE A 577 36.05 1.13 -10.20
N ALA A 578 35.63 0.73 -11.41
CA ALA A 578 34.35 0.08 -11.61
C ALA A 578 34.25 -1.26 -10.87
N ARG A 579 35.37 -1.99 -10.76
CA ARG A 579 35.47 -3.25 -10.03
C ARG A 579 35.41 -3.06 -8.52
N ILE A 580 36.19 -2.14 -7.95
CA ILE A 580 36.20 -1.90 -6.50
C ILE A 580 34.95 -1.18 -5.99
N THR A 581 34.12 -0.61 -6.87
CA THR A 581 32.85 0.03 -6.47
C THR A 581 31.64 -0.88 -6.67
N ASN A 582 31.81 -2.19 -6.52
CA ASN A 582 30.72 -3.15 -6.65
C ASN A 582 29.55 -2.81 -5.69
N GLY A 583 28.32 -2.84 -6.21
CA GLY A 583 27.12 -2.48 -5.48
C GLY A 583 26.84 -0.98 -5.37
N TYR A 584 27.74 -0.10 -5.85
CA TYR A 584 27.55 1.35 -5.73
C TYR A 584 26.42 1.83 -6.65
N SER A 585 25.55 2.68 -6.08
CA SER A 585 24.57 3.42 -6.86
C SER A 585 25.22 4.64 -7.56
N PRO A 586 24.61 5.18 -8.64
CA PRO A 586 25.09 6.41 -9.27
C PRO A 586 25.27 7.57 -8.27
N ALA A 587 24.36 7.70 -7.29
CA ALA A 587 24.46 8.73 -6.26
C ALA A 587 25.67 8.51 -5.32
N MET A 588 26.01 7.26 -5.00
CA MET A 588 27.22 6.95 -4.22
C MET A 588 28.49 7.28 -5.01
N ILE A 589 28.51 7.00 -6.32
CA ILE A 589 29.62 7.36 -7.21
C ILE A 589 29.80 8.90 -7.24
N GLU A 590 28.70 9.64 -7.41
CA GLU A 590 28.72 11.11 -7.34
C GLU A 590 29.27 11.62 -6.01
N GLN A 591 28.83 11.00 -4.91
CA GLN A 591 29.25 11.36 -3.56
C GLN A 591 30.75 11.15 -3.36
N ILE A 592 31.30 9.99 -3.75
CA ILE A 592 32.74 9.73 -3.57
C ILE A 592 33.60 10.65 -4.45
N CYS A 593 33.19 10.95 -5.69
CA CYS A 593 33.93 11.89 -6.53
C CYS A 593 33.91 13.30 -5.95
N SER A 594 32.77 13.73 -5.41
CA SER A 594 32.63 15.05 -4.77
C SER A 594 33.46 15.16 -3.49
N MET A 595 33.47 14.11 -2.67
CA MET A 595 34.30 14.04 -1.47
C MET A 595 35.79 13.97 -1.82
N ALA A 596 36.18 13.21 -2.85
CA ALA A 596 37.56 13.15 -3.31
C ALA A 596 38.07 14.53 -3.75
N LEU A 597 37.25 15.28 -4.50
CA LEU A 597 37.58 16.66 -4.87
C LEU A 597 37.64 17.59 -3.65
N THR A 598 36.75 17.40 -2.67
CA THR A 598 36.77 18.17 -1.42
C THR A 598 38.07 17.95 -0.66
N ASN A 599 38.53 16.70 -0.55
CA ASN A 599 39.79 16.35 0.09
C ASN A 599 40.98 16.94 -0.66
N ALA A 600 40.99 16.83 -1.99
CA ALA A 600 42.05 17.43 -2.82
C ALA A 600 42.14 18.95 -2.61
N HIS A 601 41.01 19.65 -2.57
CA HIS A 601 40.99 21.09 -2.28
C HIS A 601 41.42 21.44 -0.86
N HIS A 602 41.16 20.56 0.12
CA HIS A 602 41.65 20.74 1.48
C HIS A 602 43.19 20.66 1.55
N GLU A 603 43.80 19.90 0.63
CA GLU A 603 45.26 19.79 0.45
C GLU A 603 45.82 20.81 -0.56
N ASP A 604 45.09 21.87 -0.86
CA ASP A 604 45.45 22.91 -1.84
C ASP A 604 45.67 22.37 -3.29
N GLN A 605 45.14 21.19 -3.61
CA GLN A 605 45.15 20.63 -4.96
C GLN A 605 43.87 21.01 -5.72
N THR A 606 43.96 21.15 -7.05
CA THR A 606 42.83 21.54 -7.91
C THR A 606 42.10 20.35 -8.53
N SER A 607 42.67 19.14 -8.43
CA SER A 607 42.13 17.90 -8.98
C SER A 607 42.41 16.75 -8.02
N PHE A 608 41.46 15.83 -7.85
CA PHE A 608 41.68 14.67 -6.98
C PHE A 608 42.44 13.54 -7.68
N THR A 609 43.12 12.72 -6.89
CA THR A 609 43.97 11.60 -7.33
C THR A 609 43.31 10.27 -6.95
N TRP A 610 43.89 9.15 -7.38
CA TRP A 610 43.49 7.81 -6.93
C TRP A 610 43.36 7.71 -5.40
N GLN A 611 44.35 8.23 -4.66
CA GLN A 611 44.34 8.15 -3.20
C GLN A 611 43.13 8.88 -2.61
N HIS A 612 42.84 10.09 -3.08
CA HIS A 612 41.67 10.86 -2.64
C HIS A 612 40.34 10.14 -2.91
N LEU A 613 40.23 9.46 -4.05
CA LEU A 613 39.02 8.70 -4.41
C LEU A 613 38.81 7.50 -3.49
N VAL A 614 39.89 6.75 -3.22
CA VAL A 614 39.88 5.61 -2.32
C VAL A 614 39.63 6.02 -0.88
N ASP A 615 40.19 7.15 -0.43
CA ASP A 615 39.93 7.71 0.89
C ASP A 615 38.46 8.13 1.03
N ALA A 616 37.90 8.78 0.01
CA ALA A 616 36.49 9.16 -0.03
C ALA A 616 35.56 7.93 0.00
N MET A 617 35.88 6.90 -0.78
CA MET A 617 35.18 5.61 -0.77
C MET A 617 35.18 5.02 0.64
N THR A 618 36.34 5.02 1.29
CA THR A 618 36.51 4.46 2.64
C THR A 618 35.70 5.23 3.69
N VAL A 619 35.62 6.56 3.58
CA VAL A 619 34.78 7.37 4.48
C VAL A 619 33.29 7.07 4.28
N VAL A 620 32.84 6.86 3.04
CA VAL A 620 31.44 6.53 2.74
C VAL A 620 31.04 5.16 3.28
N GLU A 621 31.93 4.16 3.20
CA GLU A 621 31.62 2.79 3.65
C GLU A 621 31.76 2.58 5.16
N SER A 622 32.85 3.10 5.74
CA SER A 622 33.29 2.72 7.10
C SER A 622 33.33 3.91 8.05
N GLY A 623 33.01 5.11 7.57
CA GLY A 623 33.09 6.34 8.35
C GLY A 623 34.50 6.93 8.41
N THR A 624 34.61 8.07 9.08
CA THR A 624 35.87 8.81 9.23
C THR A 624 36.84 8.04 10.13
N ALA A 625 38.11 7.97 9.71
CA ALA A 625 39.17 7.41 10.55
C ALA A 625 39.28 8.18 11.86
N ILE A 626 39.34 7.45 12.97
CA ILE A 626 39.64 8.02 14.27
C ILE A 626 41.16 7.95 14.42
N GLY A 627 41.81 9.10 14.51
CA GLY A 627 43.28 9.21 14.59
C GLY A 627 43.88 8.76 15.93
N VAL A 628 43.48 7.60 16.44
CA VAL A 628 44.05 6.99 17.64
C VAL A 628 45.28 6.18 17.23
N LYS A 629 46.42 6.46 17.87
CA LYS A 629 47.62 5.61 17.76
C LYS A 629 47.52 4.50 18.82
N TYR A 630 47.52 3.26 18.36
CA TYR A 630 47.55 2.08 19.24
C TYR A 630 48.92 1.89 19.88
N THR A 631 48.95 1.08 20.95
CA THR A 631 50.22 0.55 21.44
C THR A 631 50.83 -0.37 20.38
N PRO A 632 52.17 -0.46 20.25
CA PRO A 632 52.79 -1.29 19.20
C PRO A 632 52.34 -2.76 19.24
N GLY A 633 52.09 -3.32 20.42
CA GLY A 633 51.57 -4.68 20.58
C GLY A 633 50.15 -4.85 20.02
N GLU A 634 49.26 -3.88 20.27
CA GLU A 634 47.91 -3.89 19.71
C GLU A 634 47.91 -3.67 18.20
N THR A 635 48.73 -2.75 17.69
CA THR A 635 48.90 -2.56 16.24
C THR A 635 49.30 -3.87 15.56
N ARG A 636 50.26 -4.60 16.15
CA ARG A 636 50.71 -5.89 15.63
C ARG A 636 49.61 -6.94 15.69
N ALA A 637 48.89 -7.04 16.81
CA ALA A 637 47.80 -7.99 16.96
C ALA A 637 46.69 -7.75 15.92
N VAL A 638 46.31 -6.50 15.70
CA VAL A 638 45.34 -6.12 14.66
C VAL A 638 45.89 -6.41 13.27
N ALA A 639 47.18 -6.13 12.99
CA ALA A 639 47.78 -6.47 11.70
C ALA A 639 47.79 -7.97 11.41
N ILE A 640 48.07 -8.81 12.41
CA ILE A 640 48.00 -10.28 12.29
C ILE A 640 46.55 -10.75 12.10
N HIS A 641 45.61 -10.16 12.84
CA HIS A 641 44.17 -10.43 12.73
C HIS A 641 43.68 -10.19 11.30
N GLU A 642 43.96 -9.01 10.75
CA GLU A 642 43.55 -8.61 9.40
C GLU A 642 44.29 -9.39 8.31
N ALA A 643 45.59 -9.66 8.50
CA ALA A 643 46.36 -10.50 7.58
C ALA A 643 45.82 -11.94 7.53
N GLY A 644 45.32 -12.47 8.66
CA GLY A 644 44.64 -13.76 8.75
C GLY A 644 43.40 -13.81 7.86
N HIS A 645 42.55 -12.77 7.92
CA HIS A 645 41.43 -12.63 7.00
C HIS A 645 41.90 -12.58 5.53
N ALA A 646 42.82 -11.68 5.20
CA ALA A 646 43.25 -11.48 3.81
C ALA A 646 43.86 -12.75 3.20
N ALA A 647 44.73 -13.43 3.95
CA ALA A 647 45.35 -14.67 3.50
C ALA A 647 44.34 -15.81 3.32
N ALA A 648 43.41 -15.98 4.27
CA ALA A 648 42.38 -17.01 4.19
C ALA A 648 41.41 -16.77 3.03
N ALA A 649 40.98 -15.52 2.83
CA ALA A 649 40.16 -15.11 1.69
C ALA A 649 40.86 -15.40 0.36
N HIS A 650 42.10 -14.92 0.20
CA HIS A 650 42.87 -15.11 -1.02
C HIS A 650 43.09 -16.58 -1.38
N ALA A 651 43.31 -17.44 -0.38
CA ALA A 651 43.47 -18.87 -0.60
C ALA A 651 42.13 -19.55 -0.91
N TYR A 652 41.10 -19.39 -0.06
CA TYR A 652 39.89 -20.21 -0.11
C TYR A 652 38.75 -19.63 -0.94
N ARG A 653 38.90 -18.40 -1.43
CA ARG A 653 37.93 -17.73 -2.31
C ARG A 653 38.63 -17.18 -3.55
N PRO A 654 39.02 -18.03 -4.52
CA PRO A 654 39.66 -17.55 -5.74
C PRO A 654 38.74 -16.71 -6.64
N GLU A 655 37.44 -16.69 -6.35
CA GLU A 655 36.42 -15.92 -7.05
C GLU A 655 36.38 -14.46 -6.62
N ILE A 656 37.03 -14.09 -5.52
CA ILE A 656 37.08 -12.72 -5.01
C ILE A 656 38.46 -12.09 -5.25
N GLU A 657 38.51 -10.78 -5.11
CA GLU A 657 39.71 -9.99 -5.04
C GLU A 657 39.67 -9.09 -3.82
N SER A 658 40.78 -9.05 -3.11
CA SER A 658 40.93 -8.19 -1.94
C SER A 658 41.00 -6.75 -2.41
N SER A 659 40.08 -5.92 -1.96
CA SER A 659 40.01 -4.52 -2.33
C SER A 659 40.73 -3.63 -1.33
N ARG A 660 40.75 -4.02 -0.05
CA ARG A 660 41.32 -3.22 1.02
C ARG A 660 41.75 -4.06 2.20
N LEU A 661 42.90 -3.71 2.76
CA LEU A 661 43.41 -4.23 4.02
C LEU A 661 43.89 -3.06 4.87
N SER A 662 43.26 -2.82 6.02
CA SER A 662 43.51 -1.65 6.86
C SER A 662 43.53 -2.01 8.34
N ILE A 663 44.44 -1.38 9.08
CA ILE A 663 44.53 -1.45 10.54
C ILE A 663 44.24 -0.09 11.19
N ARG A 664 43.55 0.81 10.47
CA ARG A 664 43.13 2.11 11.00
C ARG A 664 41.76 2.00 11.66
N MET A 665 41.65 2.55 12.86
CA MET A 665 40.39 2.63 13.60
C MET A 665 39.32 3.40 12.82
N ARG A 666 38.17 2.76 12.59
CA ARG A 666 37.01 3.41 11.96
C ARG A 666 35.74 2.98 12.70
N GLY A 667 35.05 3.96 13.28
CA GLY A 667 33.91 3.69 14.15
C GLY A 667 34.30 2.78 15.33
N GLY A 668 33.62 1.64 15.46
CA GLY A 668 33.89 0.63 16.51
C GLY A 668 34.83 -0.52 16.08
N SER A 669 35.38 -0.49 14.86
CA SER A 669 36.28 -1.53 14.34
C SER A 669 37.74 -1.02 14.37
N LEU A 670 38.67 -1.91 14.75
CA LEU A 670 40.11 -1.62 14.87
C LEU A 670 40.84 -1.75 13.53
N GLY A 671 40.36 -2.64 12.67
CA GLY A 671 40.83 -2.90 11.31
C GLY A 671 39.74 -3.60 10.50
N HIS A 672 39.95 -3.72 9.19
CA HIS A 672 39.09 -4.49 8.32
C HIS A 672 39.82 -4.95 7.04
N HIS A 673 39.47 -6.16 6.61
CA HIS A 673 39.70 -6.68 5.27
C HIS A 673 38.41 -6.63 4.45
N GLN A 674 38.46 -6.04 3.26
CA GLN A 674 37.35 -6.02 2.30
C GLN A 674 37.76 -6.67 0.98
N PHE A 675 36.76 -7.24 0.31
CA PHE A 675 36.90 -7.89 -0.98
C PHE A 675 35.63 -7.75 -1.81
N PHE A 676 35.75 -7.97 -3.12
CA PHE A 676 34.63 -8.05 -4.05
C PHE A 676 34.77 -9.27 -4.95
N ASP A 677 33.66 -9.79 -5.46
CA ASP A 677 33.71 -10.85 -6.46
C ASP A 677 34.34 -10.31 -7.76
N ARG A 678 35.24 -11.11 -8.35
CA ARG A 678 35.90 -10.84 -9.64
C ARG A 678 34.88 -10.67 -10.77
N GLU A 679 33.80 -11.43 -10.67
CA GLU A 679 32.68 -11.42 -11.60
C GLU A 679 31.40 -11.14 -10.82
N GLU A 680 30.53 -10.28 -11.36
CA GLU A 680 29.21 -10.04 -10.76
C GLU A 680 28.34 -11.30 -10.92
N ARG A 681 28.17 -12.04 -9.82
CA ARG A 681 27.37 -13.26 -9.75
C ARG A 681 26.11 -13.02 -8.91
N PHE A 682 25.04 -13.73 -9.24
CA PHE A 682 23.74 -13.61 -8.54
C PHE A 682 23.44 -14.77 -7.59
N SER A 683 24.35 -15.75 -7.50
CA SER A 683 24.21 -16.93 -6.66
C SER A 683 25.58 -17.46 -6.25
N SER A 684 25.69 -17.94 -5.01
CA SER A 684 26.90 -18.57 -4.47
C SER A 684 26.76 -20.08 -4.38
N TRP A 685 27.86 -20.80 -4.58
CA TRP A 685 27.96 -22.23 -4.32
C TRP A 685 28.27 -22.51 -2.84
N GLN A 686 27.91 -23.70 -2.36
CA GLN A 686 28.22 -24.11 -0.99
C GLN A 686 29.72 -24.08 -0.68
N SER A 687 30.58 -24.39 -1.65
CA SER A 687 32.04 -24.31 -1.50
C SER A 687 32.53 -22.87 -1.31
N GLU A 688 31.90 -21.92 -2.00
CA GLU A 688 32.20 -20.49 -1.87
C GLU A 688 31.75 -19.99 -0.48
N GLU A 689 30.55 -20.36 -0.04
CA GLU A 689 30.08 -20.03 1.32
C GLU A 689 30.94 -20.68 2.42
N ALA A 690 31.45 -21.89 2.18
CA ALA A 690 32.43 -22.51 3.08
C ALA A 690 33.76 -21.76 3.10
N GLY A 691 34.21 -21.25 1.95
CA GLY A 691 35.37 -20.36 1.87
C GLY A 691 35.15 -19.04 2.60
N ASP A 692 33.95 -18.47 2.57
CA ASP A 692 33.58 -17.28 3.36
C ASP A 692 33.61 -17.57 4.87
N LEU A 693 33.17 -18.76 5.31
CA LEU A 693 33.33 -19.16 6.70
C LEU A 693 34.81 -19.26 7.10
N ILE A 694 35.66 -19.85 6.24
CA ILE A 694 37.11 -19.96 6.47
C ILE A 694 37.76 -18.56 6.52
N HIS A 695 37.38 -17.66 5.62
CA HIS A 695 37.78 -16.26 5.67
C HIS A 695 37.38 -15.60 6.99
N THR A 696 36.11 -15.75 7.41
CA THR A 696 35.57 -15.10 8.61
C THR A 696 36.26 -15.60 9.89
N VAL A 697 36.51 -16.90 10.02
CA VAL A 697 37.23 -17.44 11.20
C VAL A 697 38.75 -17.40 11.05
N GLY A 698 39.25 -16.90 9.92
CA GLY A 698 40.68 -16.78 9.61
C GLY A 698 41.44 -15.86 10.56
N SER A 699 40.80 -14.77 11.02
CA SER A 699 41.37 -13.88 12.03
C SER A 699 41.55 -14.58 13.37
N MET A 700 40.52 -15.30 13.83
CA MET A 700 40.56 -16.10 15.05
C MET A 700 41.66 -17.17 15.00
N ALA A 701 41.76 -17.87 13.87
CA ALA A 701 42.77 -18.88 13.62
C ALA A 701 44.18 -18.29 13.64
N ALA A 702 44.38 -17.14 12.98
CA ALA A 702 45.67 -16.44 12.98
C ALA A 702 46.07 -16.01 14.40
N GLU A 703 45.21 -15.33 15.14
CA GLU A 703 45.52 -14.95 16.53
C GLU A 703 45.91 -16.16 17.38
N HIS A 704 45.19 -17.27 17.26
CA HIS A 704 45.48 -18.48 18.03
C HIS A 704 46.83 -19.12 17.64
N VAL A 705 47.21 -19.10 16.36
CA VAL A 705 48.51 -19.60 15.88
C VAL A 705 49.69 -18.73 16.33
N PHE A 706 49.48 -17.41 16.43
CA PHE A 706 50.54 -16.47 16.80
C PHE A 706 50.68 -16.28 18.31
N TYR A 707 49.56 -16.20 19.03
CA TYR A 707 49.51 -15.84 20.45
C TYR A 707 49.06 -16.98 21.37
N GLY A 708 48.45 -18.04 20.85
CA GLY A 708 47.87 -19.12 21.65
C GLY A 708 46.56 -18.75 22.36
N GLU A 709 46.08 -17.52 22.18
CA GLU A 709 44.84 -16.98 22.73
C GLU A 709 44.17 -16.06 21.71
N ASN A 710 42.94 -15.62 22.00
CA ASN A 710 42.18 -14.71 21.14
C ASN A 710 41.87 -13.40 21.85
N SER A 711 41.88 -12.32 21.06
CA SER A 711 41.45 -10.99 21.48
C SER A 711 39.92 -10.88 21.49
N VAL A 712 39.42 -9.80 22.09
CA VAL A 712 37.99 -9.46 22.02
C VAL A 712 37.53 -9.06 20.60
N GLY A 713 38.47 -8.76 19.69
CA GLY A 713 38.20 -8.34 18.31
C GLY A 713 37.49 -9.40 17.47
N VAL A 714 37.72 -10.69 17.78
CA VAL A 714 37.12 -11.83 17.07
C VAL A 714 35.60 -11.97 17.31
N SER A 715 35.06 -11.35 18.35
CA SER A 715 33.66 -11.53 18.74
C SER A 715 32.65 -11.22 17.63
N GLY A 716 32.91 -10.17 16.84
CA GLY A 716 32.10 -9.80 15.68
C GLY A 716 32.16 -10.85 14.56
N ASP A 717 33.36 -11.34 14.26
CA ASP A 717 33.60 -12.35 13.23
C ASP A 717 32.92 -13.67 13.57
N LEU A 718 33.07 -14.12 14.83
CA LEU A 718 32.43 -15.35 15.28
C LEU A 718 30.89 -15.24 15.24
N GLY A 719 30.35 -14.08 15.58
CA GLY A 719 28.92 -13.77 15.41
C GLY A 719 28.48 -13.87 13.95
N GLN A 720 29.23 -13.27 13.02
CA GLN A 720 28.96 -13.35 11.59
C GLN A 720 29.09 -14.76 11.02
N ALA A 721 30.14 -15.50 11.40
CA ALA A 721 30.37 -16.88 10.97
C ALA A 721 29.23 -17.79 11.46
N THR A 722 28.78 -17.60 12.70
CA THR A 722 27.64 -18.34 13.27
C THR A 722 26.35 -18.04 12.50
N ALA A 723 26.06 -16.76 12.25
CA ALA A 723 24.87 -16.34 11.51
C ALA A 723 24.89 -16.85 10.05
N ARG A 724 26.05 -16.82 9.39
CA ARG A 724 26.22 -17.35 8.04
C ARG A 724 26.05 -18.86 7.99
N ALA A 725 26.70 -19.60 8.89
CA ALA A 725 26.51 -21.06 8.99
C ALA A 725 25.05 -21.44 9.26
N ALA A 726 24.35 -20.67 10.11
CA ALA A 726 22.92 -20.86 10.34
C ALA A 726 22.09 -20.57 9.08
N THR A 727 22.42 -19.52 8.33
CA THR A 727 21.75 -19.15 7.07
C THR A 727 21.96 -20.21 5.97
N MET A 728 23.18 -20.73 5.85
CA MET A 728 23.49 -21.85 4.95
C MET A 728 22.55 -23.03 5.18
N VAL A 729 22.29 -23.38 6.44
CA VAL A 729 21.43 -24.52 6.81
C VAL A 729 19.94 -24.18 6.69
N GLY A 730 19.50 -23.04 7.21
CA GLY A 730 18.08 -22.71 7.39
C GLY A 730 17.40 -21.96 6.24
N VAL A 731 18.17 -21.22 5.44
CA VAL A 731 17.65 -20.38 4.34
C VAL A 731 18.03 -20.99 2.99
N TRP A 732 19.31 -21.33 2.79
CA TRP A 732 19.80 -21.84 1.51
C TRP A 732 19.71 -23.36 1.36
N GLY A 733 19.37 -24.07 2.42
CA GLY A 733 19.17 -25.52 2.39
C GLY A 733 20.44 -26.36 2.24
N MET A 734 21.60 -25.77 2.51
CA MET A 734 22.91 -26.41 2.43
C MET A 734 23.16 -27.35 3.63
N ALA A 735 24.06 -28.31 3.46
CA ALA A 735 24.57 -29.10 4.57
C ALA A 735 25.98 -29.59 4.36
N PRO A 736 26.71 -29.83 5.45
CA PRO A 736 28.08 -30.31 5.37
C PRO A 736 28.12 -31.60 4.55
N PRO A 737 28.99 -31.68 3.53
CA PRO A 737 29.17 -32.90 2.76
C PRO A 737 29.73 -34.00 3.67
N PRO A 738 29.52 -35.27 3.33
CA PRO A 738 30.19 -36.37 4.01
C PRO A 738 31.72 -36.14 4.05
N LEU A 739 32.37 -36.48 5.16
CA LEU A 739 33.84 -36.52 5.20
C LEU A 739 34.30 -37.71 4.37
N GLU A 740 35.23 -37.49 3.45
CA GLU A 740 35.93 -38.56 2.75
C GLU A 740 36.93 -39.19 3.71
N LEU A 741 36.79 -40.51 3.95
CA LEU A 741 37.57 -41.26 4.94
C LEU A 741 38.56 -42.22 4.26
N ASN A 742 39.31 -41.73 3.27
CA ASN A 742 40.46 -42.42 2.66
C ASN A 742 40.31 -43.94 2.45
N GLY A 743 39.17 -44.39 1.91
CA GLY A 743 39.00 -45.77 1.40
C GLY A 743 38.31 -46.80 2.30
N HIS A 744 37.73 -46.46 3.44
CA HIS A 744 36.95 -47.42 4.25
C HIS A 744 35.47 -47.49 3.84
N ALA A 745 35.06 -48.55 3.14
CA ALA A 745 33.68 -48.80 2.72
C ALA A 745 33.27 -50.26 2.97
N ASP A 746 32.16 -50.51 3.69
CA ASP A 746 31.59 -51.86 3.87
C ASP A 746 30.06 -51.86 4.00
N ASP A 747 29.35 -52.83 3.41
CA ASP A 747 27.93 -52.80 2.96
C ASP A 747 26.81 -52.64 4.04
N GLU A 748 27.11 -52.67 5.34
CA GLU A 748 26.24 -52.11 6.41
C GLU A 748 26.02 -50.59 6.21
N VAL A 749 26.94 -49.97 5.47
CA VAL A 749 26.93 -48.62 4.91
C VAL A 749 25.78 -48.40 3.93
N ARG A 750 25.20 -49.42 3.28
CA ARG A 750 24.12 -49.27 2.28
C ARG A 750 22.71 -49.33 2.88
N GLU A 751 22.51 -50.00 4.00
CA GLU A 751 21.25 -49.95 4.76
C GLU A 751 21.20 -48.73 5.71
N LYS A 752 22.39 -48.29 6.17
CA LYS A 752 22.66 -46.90 6.54
C LYS A 752 22.25 -45.94 5.42
N VAL A 753 22.45 -46.25 4.13
CA VAL A 753 22.08 -45.37 3.01
C VAL A 753 20.57 -45.16 2.90
N ASP A 754 19.70 -46.11 3.28
CA ASP A 754 18.24 -45.94 3.23
C ASP A 754 17.67 -45.19 4.45
N LYS A 755 18.26 -45.42 5.64
CA LYS A 755 18.13 -44.54 6.81
C LYS A 755 18.65 -43.14 6.51
N ARG A 756 19.72 -43.04 5.73
CA ARG A 756 20.34 -41.81 5.25
C ARG A 756 19.51 -41.16 4.16
N LEU A 757 18.74 -41.87 3.33
CA LEU A 757 17.79 -41.29 2.38
C LEU A 757 16.55 -40.73 3.11
N ARG A 758 16.03 -41.43 4.13
CA ARG A 758 14.97 -40.88 5.02
C ARG A 758 15.47 -39.76 5.92
N TYR A 759 16.69 -39.87 6.46
CA TYR A 759 17.37 -38.81 7.20
C TYR A 759 17.73 -37.65 6.28
N ILE A 760 18.14 -37.88 5.04
CA ILE A 760 18.38 -36.84 4.02
C ILE A 760 17.05 -36.18 3.68
N GLY A 761 15.98 -36.94 3.43
CA GLY A 761 14.64 -36.40 3.22
C GLY A 761 14.18 -35.54 4.39
N MET A 762 14.35 -36.03 5.62
CA MET A 762 14.04 -35.29 6.85
C MET A 762 14.99 -34.11 7.09
N ARG A 763 16.27 -34.21 6.73
CA ARG A 763 17.26 -33.12 6.78
C ARG A 763 16.93 -32.06 5.75
N LEU A 764 16.59 -32.43 4.53
CA LEU A 764 16.16 -31.54 3.45
C LEU A 764 14.86 -30.84 3.84
N MET A 765 13.86 -31.59 4.33
CA MET A 765 12.60 -31.02 4.83
C MET A 765 12.83 -30.09 6.03
N ASN A 766 13.69 -30.46 6.98
CA ASN A 766 13.97 -29.61 8.14
C ASN A 766 14.76 -28.36 7.75
N ARG A 767 15.74 -28.45 6.85
CA ARG A 767 16.51 -27.31 6.31
C ARG A 767 15.60 -26.23 5.72
N THR A 768 14.63 -26.61 4.88
CA THR A 768 13.76 -25.65 4.18
C THR A 768 12.56 -25.19 5.01
N ARG A 769 12.22 -25.85 6.13
CA ARG A 769 11.06 -25.53 6.97
C ARG A 769 11.11 -24.12 7.62
N GLY A 770 12.27 -23.47 7.63
CA GLY A 770 12.41 -22.08 8.13
C GLY A 770 12.20 -21.00 7.05
N SER A 771 12.10 -21.37 5.77
CA SER A 771 12.11 -20.41 4.65
C SER A 771 10.70 -20.03 4.16
N ALA A 772 9.69 -20.87 4.42
CA ALA A 772 8.31 -20.60 4.02
C ALA A 772 7.47 -20.08 5.21
N ASP A 773 7.36 -18.77 5.32
CA ASP A 773 6.27 -18.00 5.94
C ASP A 773 5.98 -18.05 7.46
N PHE A 774 6.85 -18.56 8.34
CA PHE A 774 6.53 -18.56 9.80
C PHE A 774 7.70 -18.18 10.73
N HIS A 775 7.75 -16.88 11.08
CA HIS A 775 8.43 -16.19 12.20
C HIS A 775 9.88 -15.63 12.07
N ALA A 776 9.90 -14.29 12.12
CA ALA A 776 10.82 -13.29 12.71
C ALA A 776 12.35 -13.35 12.54
N ASP A 777 13.03 -14.50 12.49
CA ASP A 777 14.49 -14.55 12.27
C ASP A 777 14.96 -15.99 11.91
N PRO A 778 15.48 -16.22 10.69
CA PRO A 778 15.95 -17.54 10.26
C PRO A 778 17.16 -18.05 11.06
N VAL A 779 18.01 -17.15 11.57
CA VAL A 779 19.18 -17.54 12.38
C VAL A 779 18.73 -18.08 13.72
N ALA A 780 17.86 -17.34 14.43
CA ALA A 780 17.30 -17.79 15.71
C ALA A 780 16.51 -19.10 15.58
N SER A 781 15.79 -19.29 14.46
CA SER A 781 15.09 -20.54 14.17
C SER A 781 16.05 -21.72 14.03
N VAL A 782 17.18 -21.53 13.36
CA VAL A 782 18.23 -22.56 13.19
C VAL A 782 18.89 -22.91 14.51
N LEU A 783 19.24 -21.92 15.33
CA LEU A 783 19.93 -22.15 16.59
C LEU A 783 19.05 -22.85 17.64
N ARG A 784 17.72 -22.68 17.58
CA ARG A 784 16.77 -23.38 18.46
C ARG A 784 16.47 -24.82 18.03
N ASP A 785 16.69 -25.15 16.77
CA ASP A 785 16.47 -26.50 16.24
C ASP A 785 17.74 -27.34 16.46
N PRO A 786 17.68 -28.43 17.26
CA PRO A 786 18.86 -29.23 17.57
C PRO A 786 19.57 -29.82 16.34
N PHE A 787 18.83 -30.17 15.27
CA PHE A 787 19.43 -30.75 14.08
C PHE A 787 20.09 -29.69 13.20
N LYS A 788 19.50 -28.50 13.12
CA LYS A 788 20.07 -27.41 12.32
C LYS A 788 21.27 -26.79 13.02
N SER A 789 21.21 -26.62 14.34
CA SER A 789 22.34 -26.10 15.12
C SER A 789 23.55 -27.03 15.04
N GLU A 790 23.36 -28.36 15.06
CA GLU A 790 24.42 -29.34 14.84
C GLU A 790 25.05 -29.19 13.44
N MET A 791 24.24 -29.04 12.38
CA MET A 791 24.75 -28.84 11.02
C MET A 791 25.50 -27.52 10.86
N ALA A 792 25.02 -26.44 11.47
CA ALA A 792 25.70 -25.14 11.47
C ALA A 792 27.04 -25.22 12.21
N ALA A 793 27.06 -25.88 13.39
CA ALA A 793 28.28 -26.13 14.15
C ALA A 793 29.31 -26.98 13.37
N GLN A 794 28.85 -27.97 12.59
CA GLN A 794 29.73 -28.76 11.72
C GLN A 794 30.40 -27.93 10.61
N PHE A 795 29.65 -27.01 9.97
CA PHE A 795 30.24 -26.08 9.01
C PHE A 795 31.29 -25.18 9.65
N LEU A 796 30.95 -24.57 10.80
CA LEU A 796 31.83 -23.65 11.51
C LEU A 796 33.08 -24.34 12.04
N GLY A 797 32.95 -25.53 12.65
CA GLY A 797 34.08 -26.31 13.16
C GLY A 797 35.03 -26.75 12.06
N ARG A 798 34.51 -27.21 10.91
CA ARG A 798 35.35 -27.54 9.74
C ARG A 798 36.07 -26.32 9.20
N ALA A 799 35.37 -25.18 9.09
CA ALA A 799 35.98 -23.94 8.64
C ALA A 799 37.11 -23.49 9.59
N PHE A 800 36.90 -23.57 10.90
CA PHE A 800 37.91 -23.19 11.89
C PHE A 800 39.15 -24.07 11.85
N VAL A 801 38.99 -25.40 11.85
CA VAL A 801 40.15 -26.33 11.77
C VAL A 801 40.91 -26.12 10.46
N THR A 802 40.19 -25.88 9.36
CA THR A 802 40.80 -25.58 8.05
C THR A 802 41.58 -24.27 8.09
N ALA A 803 41.00 -23.22 8.66
CA ALA A 803 41.68 -21.93 8.84
C ALA A 803 42.90 -22.06 9.75
N TYR A 804 42.80 -22.81 10.86
CA TYR A 804 43.90 -23.04 11.80
C TYR A 804 45.07 -23.77 11.14
N ALA A 805 44.81 -24.90 10.47
CA ALA A 805 45.84 -25.64 9.74
C ALA A 805 46.49 -24.78 8.66
N PHE A 806 45.69 -23.98 7.94
CA PHE A 806 46.18 -23.03 6.94
C PHE A 806 47.07 -21.95 7.54
N CYS A 807 46.65 -21.31 8.63
CA CYS A 807 47.44 -20.28 9.32
C CYS A 807 48.73 -20.86 9.90
N LEU A 808 48.71 -22.10 10.40
CA LEU A 808 49.90 -22.79 10.92
C LEU A 808 50.91 -23.08 9.82
N ALA A 809 50.45 -23.58 8.66
CA ALA A 809 51.31 -23.87 7.51
C ALA A 809 51.90 -22.61 6.87
N ASN A 810 51.19 -21.48 6.95
CA ASN A 810 51.59 -20.22 6.33
C ASN A 810 51.99 -19.14 7.35
N LYS A 811 52.40 -19.54 8.57
CA LYS A 811 52.67 -18.61 9.67
C LYS A 811 53.65 -17.50 9.27
N ASP A 812 54.80 -17.85 8.70
CA ASP A 812 55.81 -16.87 8.30
C ASP A 812 55.33 -15.94 7.17
N LYS A 813 54.50 -16.45 6.25
CA LYS A 813 53.93 -15.68 5.13
C LYS A 813 52.89 -14.67 5.62
N ILE A 814 52.04 -15.08 6.57
CA ILE A 814 51.06 -14.19 7.23
C ILE A 814 51.79 -13.08 8.01
N ASP A 815 52.89 -13.42 8.67
CA ASP A 815 53.72 -12.45 9.41
C ASP A 815 54.30 -11.36 8.49
N GLN A 816 54.72 -11.73 7.27
CA GLN A 816 55.18 -10.77 6.26
C GLN A 816 54.06 -9.85 5.74
N ILE A 817 52.86 -10.40 5.51
CA ILE A 817 51.67 -9.60 5.14
C ILE A 817 51.38 -8.59 6.25
N ALA A 818 51.30 -9.06 7.50
CA ALA A 818 51.03 -8.21 8.66
C ALA A 818 52.08 -7.10 8.83
N SER A 819 53.36 -7.42 8.62
CA SER A 819 54.46 -6.44 8.72
C SER A 819 54.35 -5.35 7.64
N THR A 820 53.93 -5.72 6.43
CA THR A 820 53.73 -4.76 5.33
C THR A 820 52.55 -3.83 5.63
N VAL A 821 51.46 -4.36 6.20
CA VAL A 821 50.29 -3.57 6.60
C VAL A 821 50.59 -2.69 7.80
N GLU A 822 51.42 -3.15 8.74
CA GLU A 822 51.88 -2.36 9.89
C GLU A 822 52.68 -1.12 9.46
N GLU A 823 53.51 -1.25 8.42
CA GLU A 823 54.27 -0.12 7.86
C GLU A 823 53.36 0.87 7.10
N LYS A 824 52.48 0.35 6.24
CA LYS A 824 51.65 1.18 5.35
C LYS A 824 50.35 1.67 5.99
N MET A 825 49.93 1.06 7.09
CA MET A 825 48.63 1.19 7.77
C MET A 825 47.41 0.78 6.93
N GLU A 826 47.41 1.02 5.61
CA GLU A 826 46.35 0.65 4.67
C GLU A 826 46.95 0.27 3.30
N ILE A 827 46.40 -0.76 2.65
CA ILE A 827 46.78 -1.22 1.30
C ILE A 827 45.49 -1.47 0.50
N PHE A 828 45.49 -1.10 -0.79
CA PHE A 828 44.29 -1.10 -1.63
C PHE A 828 44.48 -1.78 -2.99
N GLY A 829 43.38 -2.30 -3.54
CA GLY A 829 43.23 -2.71 -4.94
C GLY A 829 44.31 -3.66 -5.44
N ASP A 830 44.86 -3.36 -6.62
CA ASP A 830 45.87 -4.21 -7.27
C ASP A 830 47.19 -4.30 -6.50
N GLU A 831 47.50 -3.34 -5.62
CA GLU A 831 48.67 -3.44 -4.75
C GLU A 831 48.52 -4.55 -3.71
N LEU A 832 47.34 -4.65 -3.10
CA LEU A 832 47.03 -5.69 -2.12
C LEU A 832 47.02 -7.07 -2.76
N ASN A 833 46.38 -7.22 -3.93
CA ASN A 833 46.35 -8.51 -4.62
C ASN A 833 47.77 -8.95 -5.03
N ARG A 834 48.60 -8.04 -5.54
CA ARG A 834 50.02 -8.35 -5.84
C ARG A 834 50.82 -8.75 -4.61
N LEU A 835 50.57 -8.13 -3.45
CA LEU A 835 51.20 -8.52 -2.19
C LEU A 835 50.82 -9.96 -1.81
N LEU A 836 49.53 -10.31 -1.91
CA LEU A 836 49.03 -11.64 -1.57
C LEU A 836 49.53 -12.72 -2.54
N ASP A 837 49.50 -12.44 -3.85
CA ASP A 837 50.02 -13.32 -4.90
C ASP A 837 51.50 -13.66 -4.68
N ALA A 838 52.30 -12.67 -4.26
CA ALA A 838 53.73 -12.81 -4.03
C ALA A 838 54.10 -13.75 -2.85
N GLN A 839 53.17 -13.99 -1.93
CA GLN A 839 53.42 -14.84 -0.76
C GLN A 839 53.32 -16.34 -1.08
N HIS A 840 52.72 -16.71 -2.22
CA HIS A 840 52.52 -18.11 -2.61
C HIS A 840 51.89 -18.96 -1.48
N LEU A 841 50.73 -18.54 -0.98
CA LEU A 841 50.03 -19.20 0.13
C LEU A 841 49.67 -20.66 -0.21
N GLU A 842 49.99 -21.58 0.69
CA GLU A 842 49.82 -23.03 0.50
C GLU A 842 48.55 -23.53 1.19
N LYS A 843 47.76 -24.37 0.51
CA LYS A 843 46.61 -25.07 1.13
C LYS A 843 47.08 -26.43 1.64
N PRO A 844 47.19 -26.64 2.97
CA PRO A 844 47.64 -27.92 3.49
C PRO A 844 46.58 -29.01 3.28
N GLU A 845 47.00 -30.23 2.98
CA GLU A 845 46.12 -31.39 3.07
C GLU A 845 45.87 -31.73 4.55
N ILE A 846 44.59 -31.79 4.94
CA ILE A 846 44.18 -31.99 6.33
C ILE A 846 43.88 -33.48 6.55
N ASP A 847 44.71 -34.13 7.36
CA ASP A 847 44.46 -35.50 7.81
C ASP A 847 43.58 -35.50 9.06
N TRP A 848 42.27 -35.63 8.85
CA TRP A 848 41.26 -35.62 9.91
C TRP A 848 41.40 -36.76 10.94
N THR A 849 42.28 -37.73 10.70
CA THR A 849 42.49 -38.88 11.59
C THR A 849 43.61 -38.66 12.64
N LYS A 850 44.46 -37.64 12.46
CA LYS A 850 45.58 -37.34 13.35
C LYS A 850 45.19 -36.33 14.43
N GLU A 851 45.60 -36.60 15.67
CA GLU A 851 45.33 -35.72 16.82
C GLU A 851 46.05 -34.37 16.73
N GLU A 852 47.21 -34.34 16.08
CA GLU A 852 48.04 -33.13 15.85
C GLU A 852 47.37 -32.07 14.94
N THR A 853 46.39 -32.49 14.14
CA THR A 853 45.64 -31.63 13.22
C THR A 853 44.60 -30.77 13.93
N TRP A 854 44.20 -31.18 15.14
CA TRP A 854 43.20 -30.46 15.91
C TRP A 854 43.88 -29.38 16.77
N PRO A 855 43.33 -28.15 16.79
CA PRO A 855 43.84 -27.08 17.65
C PRO A 855 43.77 -27.53 19.11
N ARG A 856 44.85 -27.32 19.87
CA ARG A 856 44.89 -27.56 21.31
C ARG A 856 44.19 -26.39 22.02
N MET A 857 42.87 -26.45 22.11
CA MET A 857 42.05 -25.48 22.84
C MET A 857 42.06 -25.73 24.34
#